data_AF-A0A0A2W443-F1
#
_entry.id   AF-A0A0A2W443-F1
#
_cell.length_a   1.000
_cell.length_b   1.000
_cell.length_c   1.000
_cell.angle_alpha   90.00
_cell.angle_beta   90.00
_cell.angle_gamma   90.00
#
_symmetry.space_group_name_H-M   'P 1'
#
loop_
_entity.id
_entity.type
_entity.pdbx_description
1 polymer ?
#
loop_
_entity_poly.entity_id
_entity_poly.type
_entity_poly.pdbx_seq_one_letter_code
_entity_poly.pdbx_strand_id
1 'polypeptide(L)'
;MLACAMIAGWLIWRSLRLRARVSHDRAFPGATTRKLTPEERVAVENYLERYSRSQELIGPSGASNPPPRLTLTAQSATVFSLTRSITRYGLSADDANKWRYYLDSVEVHLPPFWEQYITNDNDVELIRTSSIPLMISLNGNTLQNDTLDTQQYALEGYSDTQASIRGEESEQIELLNIRQETQEEYSLSRPDGVREAALICIAFIMLFLSLVTPSVFLPWLLGGAVLLIAAGLWGLFAPPAKTALREIHCLRGTPKRWGLFGESNQDQMNNISLGIIDLIYPPHWQPFVAQDLGQKTDIDIYLDRHVHWVRNLLIAAGALLVLLMMTIWVPLEMPIKLSASWLKGAQSIETTSVEDLARYKLQVGDTLKVDGTGMCNIQTPGGYHSRQNFPFTPFDCSQIIWNTARPLPLPESEIMDKAVALTKAVSGQIHPQGGEADSKVNPQLADAIQKSGMVLLDDFAGIVKKTQALCTSEEECVRLKNALVNLGNTKDWDSLIKRADSGKLTGVNVLLRPVSAESLDNLVTTSTAPFFIRETARAAQALNSPAPGGYIIINDEGGDLVDQPLPPMSLYDFPAQEQWTEFQRLAEMLLQTPFHAEGIITGIYTDANGTQHVTLHRISDTHSLWSYIGISLMLIAMLACAAINGVLALPQPHTYPALAAEVAATGKLCVPGCATLVPYFYSIETKAMSGAIAWQDVDTLLLDMDGTLLDLAFDNHFWKKLVPETLSLQRGIPLQDAYELISREYHAVQHTLNWYCLDYWSERLGLDICAMTTEQGPKAALREDTVPFLEAAKASGKRRILLTNAHPHNLAVKLEHTGLNQHLDLLLSTHTFGYPKEDQRLWQAVAGHTGFDAARTVFIDDSEAILDAAAKFGVRYCFGVLNPDSGEAEKTFERHPGLSDYRSLIPSLSA
;
A
#
# COMPACT_ATOMS: atom_id res chain seq x y z
N MET A 1 15.06 -1.70 5.69
CA MET A 1 14.81 -0.66 4.66
C MET A 1 15.85 -0.67 3.54
N LEU A 2 17.12 -0.33 3.80
CA LEU A 2 18.17 -0.26 2.76
C LEU A 2 18.47 -1.63 2.08
N ALA A 3 18.42 -2.72 2.86
CA ALA A 3 18.55 -4.08 2.33
C ALA A 3 17.38 -4.48 1.41
N CYS A 4 16.16 -4.02 1.72
CA CYS A 4 14.97 -4.28 0.90
C CYS A 4 15.03 -3.51 -0.43
N ALA A 5 15.54 -2.28 -0.43
CA ALA A 5 15.75 -1.48 -1.64
C ALA A 5 16.82 -2.09 -2.56
N MET A 6 17.89 -2.64 -1.99
CA MET A 6 18.94 -3.35 -2.75
C MET A 6 18.42 -4.65 -3.39
N ILE A 7 17.59 -5.41 -2.66
CA ILE A 7 16.97 -6.64 -3.16
C ILE A 7 15.92 -6.30 -4.25
N ALA A 8 15.12 -5.26 -4.06
CA ALA A 8 14.17 -4.78 -5.06
C ALA A 8 14.89 -4.28 -6.32
N GLY A 9 15.97 -3.51 -6.18
CA GLY A 9 16.81 -3.06 -7.29
C GLY A 9 17.43 -4.23 -8.07
N TRP A 10 17.90 -5.27 -7.38
CA TRP A 10 18.45 -6.47 -8.00
C TRP A 10 17.37 -7.30 -8.72
N LEU A 11 16.18 -7.44 -8.14
CA LEU A 11 15.05 -8.12 -8.76
C LEU A 11 14.53 -7.36 -9.99
N ILE A 12 14.45 -6.04 -9.93
CA ILE A 12 14.06 -5.18 -11.06
C ILE A 12 15.09 -5.30 -12.19
N TRP A 13 16.38 -5.18 -11.90
CA TRP A 13 17.43 -5.32 -12.90
C TRP A 13 17.46 -6.73 -13.53
N ARG A 14 17.23 -7.77 -12.73
CA ARG A 14 17.11 -9.15 -13.22
C ARG A 14 15.87 -9.33 -14.10
N SER A 15 14.74 -8.74 -13.73
CA SER A 15 13.50 -8.79 -14.52
C SER A 15 13.62 -8.04 -15.86
N LEU A 16 14.32 -6.90 -15.87
CA LEU A 16 14.60 -6.14 -17.08
C LEU A 16 15.55 -6.89 -18.02
N ARG A 17 16.57 -7.57 -17.48
CA ARG A 17 17.45 -8.45 -18.27
C ARG A 17 16.73 -9.69 -18.82
N LEU A 18 15.80 -10.27 -18.06
CA LEU A 18 14.99 -11.40 -18.51
C LEU A 18 13.97 -10.97 -19.57
N ARG A 19 13.31 -9.82 -19.41
CA ARG A 19 12.42 -9.24 -20.43
C ARG A 19 13.15 -8.89 -21.72
N ALA A 20 14.38 -8.37 -21.64
CA ALA A 20 15.22 -8.13 -22.80
C ALA A 20 15.65 -9.42 -23.52
N ARG A 21 15.74 -10.57 -22.82
CA ARG A 21 15.97 -11.88 -23.47
C ARG A 21 14.69 -12.44 -24.11
N VAL A 22 13.52 -12.24 -23.49
CA VAL A 22 12.22 -12.74 -23.97
C VAL A 22 11.67 -11.96 -25.17
N SER A 23 12.02 -10.68 -25.33
CA SER A 23 11.52 -9.86 -26.46
C SER A 23 12.07 -10.29 -27.82
N HIS A 24 13.15 -11.07 -27.88
CA HIS A 24 13.84 -11.38 -29.12
C HIS A 24 13.41 -12.71 -29.77
N ASP A 25 12.62 -13.57 -29.12
CA ASP A 25 12.08 -14.82 -29.71
C ASP A 25 10.72 -14.64 -30.42
N ARG A 26 10.13 -13.43 -30.41
CA ARG A 26 8.76 -13.16 -30.90
C ARG A 26 8.60 -12.89 -32.40
N ALA A 27 9.68 -12.80 -33.18
CA ALA A 27 9.60 -12.39 -34.59
C ALA A 27 8.92 -13.43 -35.51
N PHE A 28 8.93 -14.71 -35.13
CA PHE A 28 8.32 -15.79 -35.92
C PHE A 28 7.51 -16.73 -35.00
N PRO A 29 6.27 -16.35 -34.63
CA PRO A 29 5.42 -17.18 -33.78
C PRO A 29 5.06 -18.50 -34.49
N GLY A 30 5.28 -19.62 -33.80
CA GLY A 30 5.04 -20.97 -34.33
C GLY A 30 6.21 -21.60 -35.09
N ALA A 31 7.36 -20.93 -35.22
CA ALA A 31 8.54 -21.50 -35.87
C ALA A 31 9.21 -22.58 -35.02
N THR A 32 9.59 -23.69 -35.65
CA THR A 32 10.44 -24.71 -35.02
C THR A 32 11.92 -24.31 -35.15
N THR A 33 12.74 -24.64 -34.14
CA THR A 33 14.15 -24.22 -34.14
C THR A 33 15.10 -25.41 -34.16
N ARG A 34 16.12 -25.36 -35.02
CA ARG A 34 17.24 -26.31 -35.04
C ARG A 34 18.59 -25.58 -35.09
N LYS A 35 19.69 -26.29 -34.85
CA LYS A 35 21.03 -25.71 -34.99
C LYS A 35 21.48 -25.76 -36.45
N LEU A 36 22.17 -24.71 -36.89
CA LEU A 36 22.83 -24.64 -38.19
C LEU A 36 23.98 -25.66 -38.23
N THR A 37 24.01 -26.52 -39.24
CA THR A 37 25.09 -27.51 -39.37
C THR A 37 26.39 -26.83 -39.86
N PRO A 38 27.57 -27.42 -39.62
CA PRO A 38 28.84 -26.87 -40.10
C PRO A 38 28.89 -26.69 -41.62
N GLU A 39 28.24 -27.59 -42.38
CA GLU A 39 28.17 -27.56 -43.84
C GLU A 39 27.25 -26.43 -44.34
N GLU A 40 26.09 -26.23 -43.71
CA GLU A 40 25.19 -25.10 -43.98
C GLU A 40 25.87 -23.76 -43.70
N ARG A 41 26.66 -23.70 -42.62
CA ARG A 41 27.40 -22.50 -42.25
C ARG A 41 28.39 -22.08 -43.33
N VAL A 42 29.16 -23.04 -43.87
CA VAL A 42 30.10 -22.75 -44.96
C VAL A 42 29.36 -22.27 -46.22
N ALA A 43 28.22 -22.88 -46.56
CA ALA A 43 27.39 -22.45 -47.70
C ALA A 43 26.87 -21.02 -47.53
N VAL A 44 26.40 -20.68 -46.33
CA VAL A 44 25.94 -19.32 -45.97
C VAL A 44 27.09 -18.31 -46.03
N GLU A 45 28.25 -18.63 -45.47
CA GLU A 45 29.44 -17.75 -45.51
C GLU A 45 29.88 -17.49 -46.97
N ASN A 46 29.91 -18.53 -47.81
CA ASN A 46 30.21 -18.39 -49.24
C ASN A 46 29.16 -17.58 -50.01
N TYR A 47 27.87 -17.72 -49.68
CA TYR A 47 26.81 -16.92 -50.29
C TYR A 47 26.92 -15.43 -49.91
N LEU A 48 27.15 -15.12 -48.63
CA LEU A 48 27.30 -13.75 -48.15
C LEU A 48 28.54 -13.06 -48.73
N GLU A 49 29.64 -13.79 -48.94
CA GLU A 49 30.83 -13.28 -49.61
C GLU A 49 30.59 -13.00 -51.10
N ARG A 50 29.82 -13.85 -51.80
CA ARG A 50 29.43 -13.62 -53.20
C ARG A 50 28.47 -12.42 -53.33
N TYR A 51 27.50 -12.31 -52.42
CA TYR A 51 26.52 -11.23 -52.38
C TYR A 51 27.16 -9.87 -52.06
N SER A 52 28.18 -9.82 -51.19
CA SER A 52 28.91 -8.58 -50.92
C SER A 52 29.74 -8.12 -52.13
N ARG A 53 30.35 -9.06 -52.89
CA ARG A 53 31.06 -8.75 -54.14
C ARG A 53 30.14 -8.24 -55.25
N SER A 54 28.92 -8.79 -55.39
CA SER A 54 27.96 -8.31 -56.39
C SER A 54 27.41 -6.92 -56.07
N GLN A 55 27.25 -6.57 -54.78
CA GLN A 55 26.91 -5.21 -54.35
C GLN A 55 28.01 -4.18 -54.66
N GLU A 56 29.29 -4.58 -54.70
CA GLU A 56 30.41 -3.68 -55.02
C GLU A 56 30.59 -3.43 -56.52
N LEU A 57 30.03 -4.28 -57.40
CA LEU A 57 30.09 -4.16 -58.86
C LEU A 57 29.06 -3.19 -59.46
N ILE A 58 28.04 -2.80 -58.70
CA ILE A 58 27.02 -1.82 -59.12
C ILE A 58 27.52 -0.42 -58.75
N GLY A 59 28.08 0.29 -59.73
CA GLY A 59 28.54 1.67 -59.59
C GLY A 59 27.41 2.67 -59.22
N PRO A 60 27.75 3.93 -58.90
CA PRO A 60 26.90 4.85 -58.16
C PRO A 60 25.81 5.46 -59.05
N SER A 61 24.74 4.73 -59.33
CA SER A 61 23.51 5.29 -59.85
C SER A 61 22.64 5.76 -58.68
N GLY A 62 22.84 7.03 -58.27
CA GLY A 62 21.85 7.98 -57.73
C GLY A 62 20.84 7.60 -56.62
N ALA A 63 20.74 6.36 -56.17
CA ALA A 63 19.76 5.92 -55.19
C ALA A 63 20.27 6.15 -53.76
N SER A 64 19.41 6.73 -52.93
CA SER A 64 19.67 6.97 -51.51
C SER A 64 19.94 5.66 -50.77
N ASN A 65 21.16 5.55 -50.25
CA ASN A 65 21.74 4.51 -49.41
C ASN A 65 21.91 3.10 -50.06
N PRO A 66 23.13 2.53 -49.97
CA PRO A 66 23.35 1.13 -50.34
C PRO A 66 22.51 0.20 -49.45
N PRO A 67 21.99 -0.93 -49.99
CA PRO A 67 21.26 -1.92 -49.21
C PRO A 67 22.08 -2.39 -47.99
N PRO A 68 21.42 -2.72 -46.85
CA PRO A 68 22.12 -3.10 -45.64
C PRO A 68 22.97 -4.36 -45.86
N ARG A 69 24.24 -4.34 -45.42
CA ARG A 69 25.13 -5.50 -45.50
C ARG A 69 24.61 -6.61 -44.57
N LEU A 70 24.53 -7.82 -45.10
CA LEU A 70 24.17 -9.03 -44.34
C LEU A 70 25.43 -9.63 -43.71
N THR A 71 25.52 -9.68 -42.39
CA THR A 71 26.62 -10.35 -41.67
C THR A 71 26.10 -11.31 -40.59
N LEU A 72 26.83 -12.41 -40.36
CA LEU A 72 26.49 -13.39 -39.33
C LEU A 72 26.73 -12.81 -37.93
N THR A 73 25.84 -13.15 -37.00
CA THR A 73 25.86 -12.75 -35.59
C THR A 73 25.91 -13.99 -34.70
N ALA A 74 26.05 -13.80 -33.38
CA ALA A 74 25.97 -14.90 -32.42
C ALA A 74 24.63 -15.67 -32.46
N GLN A 75 23.57 -15.05 -33.00
CA GLN A 75 22.23 -15.65 -33.15
C GLN A 75 22.05 -16.42 -34.47
N SER A 76 22.98 -16.30 -35.42
CA SER A 76 22.93 -16.99 -36.71
C SER A 76 23.18 -18.51 -36.61
N ALA A 77 23.51 -19.02 -35.42
CA ALA A 77 23.68 -20.44 -35.16
C ALA A 77 22.35 -21.21 -35.03
N THR A 78 21.23 -20.49 -34.94
CA THR A 78 19.88 -21.05 -34.83
C THR A 78 19.12 -20.83 -36.14
N VAL A 79 18.58 -21.91 -36.68
CA VAL A 79 17.71 -21.95 -37.87
C VAL A 79 16.26 -21.98 -37.39
N PHE A 80 15.42 -21.12 -37.99
CA PHE A 80 13.98 -21.09 -37.78
C PHE A 80 13.30 -21.73 -39.00
N SER A 81 12.48 -22.76 -38.78
CA SER A 81 11.75 -23.46 -39.84
C SER A 81 10.25 -23.26 -39.64
N LEU A 82 9.55 -22.80 -40.69
CA LEU A 82 8.13 -22.42 -40.64
C LEU A 82 7.50 -22.50 -42.03
N THR A 83 6.19 -22.74 -42.08
CA THR A 83 5.41 -22.75 -43.32
C THR A 83 4.56 -21.49 -43.43
N ARG A 84 4.81 -20.62 -44.41
CA ARG A 84 4.13 -19.32 -44.58
C ARG A 84 4.01 -18.91 -46.05
N SER A 85 3.11 -17.97 -46.34
CA SER A 85 3.04 -17.28 -47.63
C SER A 85 4.13 -16.20 -47.72
N ILE A 86 4.71 -16.02 -48.91
CA ILE A 86 5.70 -14.97 -49.17
C ILE A 86 5.02 -13.86 -49.97
N THR A 87 5.06 -12.63 -49.47
CA THR A 87 4.55 -11.45 -50.18
C THR A 87 5.70 -10.64 -50.78
N ARG A 88 5.50 -10.07 -51.97
CA ARG A 88 6.51 -9.26 -52.68
C ARG A 88 6.02 -7.82 -52.89
N TYR A 89 6.90 -6.85 -52.70
CA TYR A 89 6.64 -5.43 -52.98
C TYR A 89 7.72 -4.86 -53.90
N GLY A 90 7.31 -4.13 -54.94
CA GLY A 90 8.20 -3.43 -55.87
C GLY A 90 8.13 -1.93 -55.63
N LEU A 91 9.28 -1.28 -55.50
CA LEU A 91 9.38 0.19 -55.45
C LEU A 91 9.78 0.68 -56.85
N SER A 92 8.81 1.20 -57.61
CA SER A 92 8.96 1.80 -58.95
C SER A 92 9.40 0.85 -60.09
N ALA A 93 8.84 1.05 -61.28
CA ALA A 93 9.01 0.16 -62.45
C ALA A 93 10.38 0.26 -63.15
N ASP A 94 11.25 1.20 -62.75
CA ASP A 94 12.50 1.53 -63.48
C ASP A 94 13.78 0.89 -62.89
N ASP A 95 13.73 0.21 -61.75
CA ASP A 95 14.90 -0.45 -61.17
C ASP A 95 14.84 -1.98 -61.35
N ALA A 96 15.62 -2.48 -62.30
CA ALA A 96 15.60 -3.86 -62.79
C ALA A 96 16.02 -4.95 -61.78
N ASN A 97 16.05 -4.71 -60.46
CA ASN A 97 16.36 -5.75 -59.44
C ASN A 97 16.07 -5.31 -57.99
N LYS A 98 14.81 -5.04 -57.62
CA LYS A 98 14.52 -4.71 -56.21
C LYS A 98 13.13 -5.12 -55.70
N TRP A 99 12.75 -6.37 -55.94
CA TRP A 99 11.66 -6.98 -55.17
C TRP A 99 12.08 -7.15 -53.71
N ARG A 100 11.23 -6.69 -52.79
CA ARG A 100 11.38 -6.94 -51.35
C ARG A 100 10.41 -8.02 -50.91
N TYR A 101 10.90 -8.99 -50.16
CA TYR A 101 10.16 -10.17 -49.75
C TYR A 101 9.79 -10.08 -48.27
N TYR A 102 8.54 -10.41 -47.95
CA TYR A 102 8.03 -10.37 -46.58
C TYR A 102 7.36 -11.70 -46.22
N LEU A 103 7.66 -12.16 -45.01
CA LEU A 103 6.92 -13.20 -44.32
C LEU A 103 6.06 -12.51 -43.27
N ASP A 104 4.74 -12.51 -43.48
CA ASP A 104 3.77 -11.70 -42.75
C ASP A 104 4.17 -10.20 -42.76
N SER A 105 4.72 -9.68 -41.66
CA SER A 105 5.17 -8.29 -41.51
C SER A 105 6.70 -8.13 -41.41
N VAL A 106 7.47 -9.21 -41.59
CA VAL A 106 8.94 -9.20 -41.44
C VAL A 106 9.61 -9.27 -42.81
N GLU A 107 10.41 -8.26 -43.13
CA GLU A 107 11.25 -8.24 -44.35
C GLU A 107 12.33 -9.32 -44.26
N VAL A 108 12.44 -10.15 -45.29
CA VAL A 108 13.42 -11.24 -45.38
C VAL A 108 14.22 -11.17 -46.67
N HIS A 109 15.48 -11.58 -46.61
CA HIS A 109 16.33 -11.69 -47.78
C HIS A 109 16.12 -13.03 -48.47
N LEU A 110 15.60 -12.97 -49.70
CA LEU A 110 15.50 -14.12 -50.60
C LEU A 110 16.65 -14.10 -51.62
N PRO A 111 17.38 -15.20 -51.82
CA PRO A 111 18.29 -15.34 -52.96
C PRO A 111 17.56 -15.12 -54.30
N PRO A 112 18.07 -14.28 -55.23
CA PRO A 112 17.33 -13.86 -56.44
C PRO A 112 16.91 -15.01 -57.37
N PHE A 113 17.62 -16.13 -57.34
CA PHE A 113 17.35 -17.31 -58.17
C PHE A 113 16.26 -18.22 -57.60
N TRP A 114 15.75 -17.92 -56.40
CA TRP A 114 14.68 -18.68 -55.74
C TRP A 114 13.28 -18.11 -55.95
N GLU A 115 13.15 -16.99 -56.68
CA GLU A 115 11.84 -16.39 -57.01
C GLU A 115 10.91 -17.38 -57.73
N GLN A 116 11.46 -18.22 -58.59
CA GLN A 116 10.73 -19.24 -59.34
C GLN A 116 10.18 -20.39 -58.46
N TYR A 117 10.68 -20.55 -57.24
CA TYR A 117 10.28 -21.64 -56.33
C TYR A 117 9.24 -21.20 -55.30
N ILE A 118 8.73 -19.97 -55.38
CA ILE A 118 7.67 -19.46 -54.50
C ILE A 118 6.33 -20.10 -54.88
N THR A 119 5.69 -20.73 -53.90
CA THR A 119 4.35 -21.33 -53.96
C THR A 119 3.38 -20.58 -53.03
N ASN A 120 2.10 -20.97 -53.01
CA ASN A 120 1.11 -20.37 -52.10
C ASN A 120 1.44 -20.64 -50.62
N ASP A 121 1.83 -21.89 -50.31
CA ASP A 121 2.37 -22.31 -49.02
C ASP A 121 3.85 -22.65 -49.19
N ASN A 122 4.73 -21.96 -48.46
CA ASN A 122 6.18 -22.16 -48.58
C ASN A 122 6.76 -22.71 -47.28
N ASP A 123 7.45 -23.84 -47.35
CA ASP A 123 8.30 -24.32 -46.26
C ASP A 123 9.65 -23.59 -46.32
N VAL A 124 9.89 -22.73 -45.33
CA VAL A 124 11.05 -21.84 -45.31
C VAL A 124 11.92 -22.10 -44.08
N GLU A 125 13.23 -22.13 -44.31
CA GLU A 125 14.22 -22.09 -43.24
C GLU A 125 15.03 -20.81 -43.32
N LEU A 126 15.15 -20.10 -42.19
CA LEU A 126 15.81 -18.81 -42.13
C LEU A 126 16.76 -18.69 -40.94
N ILE A 127 17.81 -17.90 -41.12
CA ILE A 127 18.76 -17.52 -40.08
C ILE A 127 18.74 -16.00 -39.90
N ARG A 128 19.03 -15.55 -38.68
CA ARG A 128 19.15 -14.11 -38.42
C ARG A 128 20.50 -13.60 -38.88
N THR A 129 20.52 -12.46 -39.56
CA THR A 129 21.74 -11.69 -39.83
C THR A 129 21.71 -10.37 -39.05
N SER A 130 22.74 -9.55 -39.19
CA SER A 130 22.84 -8.24 -38.54
C SER A 130 21.78 -7.22 -38.98
N SER A 131 21.15 -7.41 -40.13
CA SER A 131 20.15 -6.48 -40.67
C SER A 131 18.80 -7.15 -40.88
N ILE A 132 18.65 -8.00 -41.90
CA ILE A 132 17.41 -8.74 -42.19
C ILE A 132 17.65 -10.26 -42.16
N PRO A 133 16.67 -11.09 -41.77
CA PRO A 133 16.81 -12.54 -41.80
C PRO A 133 17.11 -13.06 -43.21
N LEU A 134 18.06 -13.98 -43.33
CA LEU A 134 18.42 -14.63 -44.59
C LEU A 134 17.71 -15.98 -44.70
N MET A 135 17.01 -16.19 -45.82
CA MET A 135 16.45 -17.50 -46.15
C MET A 135 17.57 -18.44 -46.63
N ILE A 136 17.67 -19.60 -45.99
CA ILE A 136 18.70 -20.63 -46.27
C ILE A 136 18.12 -21.90 -46.90
N SER A 137 16.80 -22.07 -46.86
CA SER A 137 16.04 -23.10 -47.57
C SER A 137 14.65 -22.58 -47.97
N LEU A 138 14.20 -22.93 -49.18
CA LEU A 138 12.84 -22.68 -49.68
C LEU A 138 12.31 -23.93 -50.40
N ASN A 139 11.21 -24.50 -49.89
CA ASN A 139 10.50 -25.63 -50.50
C ASN A 139 11.42 -26.81 -50.87
N GLY A 140 12.36 -27.14 -50.00
CA GLY A 140 13.34 -28.22 -50.19
C GLY A 140 14.61 -27.85 -50.98
N ASN A 141 14.70 -26.62 -51.49
CA ASN A 141 15.93 -26.10 -52.11
C ASN A 141 16.80 -25.43 -51.05
N THR A 142 18.04 -25.90 -50.87
CA THR A 142 18.98 -25.38 -49.87
C THR A 142 20.14 -24.65 -50.53
N LEU A 143 20.77 -23.72 -49.81
CA LEU A 143 21.99 -23.03 -50.26
C LEU A 143 23.18 -23.97 -50.50
N GLN A 144 23.11 -25.22 -50.05
CA GLN A 144 24.16 -26.23 -50.28
C GLN A 144 24.11 -26.85 -51.68
N ASN A 145 22.92 -26.92 -52.29
CA ASN A 145 22.71 -27.50 -53.62
C ASN A 145 23.07 -26.53 -54.76
N ASP A 146 23.67 -25.40 -54.42
CA ASP A 146 24.02 -24.29 -55.31
C ASP A 146 25.22 -24.69 -56.19
N THR A 147 24.96 -25.34 -57.32
CA THR A 147 25.97 -25.70 -58.32
C THR A 147 26.39 -24.48 -59.14
N LEU A 148 27.68 -24.40 -59.45
CA LEU A 148 28.40 -23.28 -60.08
C LEU A 148 27.92 -22.84 -61.49
N ASP A 149 26.83 -23.38 -62.04
CA ASP A 149 26.46 -23.22 -63.46
C ASP A 149 25.22 -22.34 -63.75
N THR A 150 24.51 -21.82 -62.75
CA THR A 150 23.25 -21.08 -62.99
C THR A 150 23.42 -19.57 -63.27
N GLN A 151 24.63 -19.11 -63.62
CA GLN A 151 24.87 -17.71 -64.01
C GLN A 151 24.56 -17.39 -65.48
N GLN A 152 24.22 -18.38 -66.31
CA GLN A 152 23.96 -18.16 -67.74
C GLN A 152 22.48 -17.96 -68.12
N TYR A 153 21.53 -18.12 -67.20
CA TYR A 153 20.08 -18.03 -67.53
C TYR A 153 19.37 -16.74 -67.08
N ALA A 154 20.07 -15.76 -66.50
CA ALA A 154 19.46 -14.50 -66.04
C ALA A 154 19.57 -13.34 -67.06
N LEU A 155 19.73 -13.64 -68.35
CA LEU A 155 19.75 -12.64 -69.43
C LEU A 155 18.71 -12.88 -70.54
N GLU A 156 17.71 -13.74 -70.32
CA GLU A 156 16.56 -13.84 -71.23
C GLU A 156 15.33 -13.18 -70.61
N GLY A 157 14.88 -12.10 -71.25
CA GLY A 157 13.65 -11.41 -70.89
C GLY A 157 12.45 -12.34 -71.00
N TYR A 158 11.67 -12.43 -69.92
CA TYR A 158 10.40 -13.14 -69.95
C TYR A 158 9.31 -12.27 -70.57
N SER A 159 8.75 -12.81 -71.65
CA SER A 159 7.64 -12.28 -72.42
C SER A 159 6.30 -12.40 -71.68
N ASP A 160 5.50 -11.34 -71.78
CA ASP A 160 4.05 -11.34 -71.54
C ASP A 160 3.36 -12.57 -72.14
N THR A 161 2.65 -13.34 -71.32
CA THR A 161 1.49 -14.14 -71.77
C THR A 161 0.42 -14.27 -70.68
N GLN A 162 -0.60 -13.44 -70.81
CA GLN A 162 -2.04 -13.71 -70.62
C GLN A 162 -2.48 -14.58 -69.43
N ALA A 163 -2.89 -13.91 -68.36
CA ALA A 163 -4.11 -14.26 -67.64
C ALA A 163 -5.08 -13.06 -67.71
N SER A 164 -6.36 -13.34 -67.94
CA SER A 164 -7.40 -12.38 -68.28
C SER A 164 -7.56 -11.22 -67.27
N ILE A 165 -7.08 -10.04 -67.64
CA ILE A 165 -7.33 -8.80 -66.90
C ILE A 165 -8.64 -8.20 -67.40
N ARG A 166 -9.66 -8.25 -66.54
CA ARG A 166 -10.73 -7.25 -66.53
C ARG A 166 -10.04 -5.92 -66.20
N GLY A 167 -10.21 -4.89 -67.02
CA GLY A 167 -9.58 -3.59 -66.80
C GLY A 167 -9.96 -3.03 -65.44
N GLU A 168 -9.08 -3.22 -64.46
CA GLU A 168 -9.11 -2.54 -63.19
C GLU A 168 -8.45 -1.19 -63.45
N GLU A 169 -9.22 -0.11 -63.39
CA GLU A 169 -8.66 1.22 -63.28
C GLU A 169 -7.79 1.22 -62.01
N SER A 170 -6.48 1.09 -62.16
CA SER A 170 -5.54 1.26 -61.06
C SER A 170 -5.58 2.72 -60.65
N GLU A 171 -6.42 3.03 -59.66
CA GLU A 171 -6.46 4.35 -59.04
C GLU A 171 -5.13 4.58 -58.32
N GLN A 172 -4.21 5.25 -59.01
CA GLN A 172 -2.89 5.61 -58.52
C GLN A 172 -3.06 6.61 -57.36
N ILE A 173 -2.66 6.21 -56.15
CA ILE A 173 -2.49 7.10 -55.01
C ILE A 173 -1.20 7.89 -55.24
N GLU A 174 -1.29 9.23 -55.27
CA GLU A 174 -0.14 10.11 -55.53
C GLU A 174 0.37 10.71 -54.20
N LEU A 175 1.65 10.53 -53.89
CA LEU A 175 2.28 11.22 -52.77
C LEU A 175 2.58 12.66 -53.19
N LEU A 176 1.86 13.64 -52.62
CA LEU A 176 2.01 15.05 -52.98
C LEU A 176 3.20 15.70 -52.29
N ASN A 177 3.32 15.49 -50.98
CA ASN A 177 4.31 16.18 -50.17
C ASN A 177 4.58 15.44 -48.85
N ILE A 178 5.77 15.66 -48.31
CA ILE A 178 6.15 15.21 -46.97
C ILE A 178 6.40 16.47 -46.15
N ARG A 179 5.53 16.76 -45.18
CA ARG A 179 5.65 17.90 -44.27
C ARG A 179 6.14 17.45 -42.89
N GLN A 180 6.84 18.32 -42.18
CA GLN A 180 7.20 18.08 -40.78
C GLN A 180 6.02 18.45 -39.87
N GLU A 181 5.88 17.73 -38.76
CA GLU A 181 4.88 17.98 -37.72
C GLU A 181 4.94 19.43 -37.19
N THR A 182 3.79 20.06 -37.04
CA THR A 182 3.69 21.41 -36.43
C THR A 182 3.88 21.36 -34.91
N GLN A 183 4.11 22.51 -34.28
CA GLN A 183 4.36 22.57 -32.83
C GLN A 183 3.12 22.16 -32.02
N GLU A 184 1.94 22.48 -32.54
CA GLU A 184 0.63 22.14 -31.99
C GLU A 184 0.37 20.63 -32.12
N GLU A 185 0.64 20.04 -33.29
CA GLU A 185 0.57 18.59 -33.50
C GLU A 185 1.58 17.85 -32.61
N TYR A 186 2.81 18.35 -32.50
CA TYR A 186 3.83 17.79 -31.61
C TYR A 186 3.39 17.79 -30.13
N SER A 187 2.63 18.79 -29.70
CA SER A 187 2.14 18.89 -28.32
C SER A 187 1.11 17.82 -27.98
N LEU A 188 0.26 17.45 -28.95
CA LEU A 188 -0.72 16.35 -28.84
C LEU A 188 -0.04 14.98 -28.90
N SER A 189 1.12 14.94 -29.54
CA SER A 189 1.76 13.71 -29.92
C SER A 189 2.85 13.31 -28.91
N ARG A 190 3.45 14.27 -28.21
CA ARG A 190 4.58 14.11 -27.28
C ARG A 190 4.57 12.83 -26.43
N PRO A 191 5.69 12.08 -26.33
CA PRO A 191 5.80 10.96 -25.37
C PRO A 191 5.59 11.47 -23.94
N ASP A 192 4.94 10.67 -23.09
CA ASP A 192 4.24 11.02 -21.84
C ASP A 192 4.99 11.86 -20.78
N GLY A 193 6.22 12.31 -20.99
CA GLY A 193 6.94 13.14 -20.03
C GLY A 193 7.10 12.44 -18.67
N VAL A 194 6.98 11.11 -18.64
CA VAL A 194 6.96 10.29 -17.40
C VAL A 194 8.29 10.38 -16.68
N ARG A 195 9.39 10.52 -17.43
CA ARG A 195 10.72 10.74 -16.86
C ARG A 195 10.78 12.07 -16.12
N GLU A 196 10.28 13.13 -16.73
CA GLU A 196 10.26 14.48 -16.18
C GLU A 196 9.33 14.55 -14.96
N ALA A 197 8.16 13.91 -15.03
CA ALA A 197 7.25 13.74 -13.91
C ALA A 197 7.88 12.95 -12.76
N ALA A 198 8.63 11.88 -13.04
CA ALA A 198 9.34 11.12 -12.02
C ALA A 198 10.43 11.96 -11.32
N LEU A 199 11.14 12.84 -12.05
CA LEU A 199 12.11 13.75 -11.44
C LEU A 199 11.45 14.72 -10.45
N ILE A 200 10.26 15.24 -10.79
CA ILE A 200 9.46 16.11 -9.91
C ILE A 200 8.99 15.34 -8.67
N CYS A 201 8.51 14.10 -8.83
CA CYS A 201 8.10 13.26 -7.69
C CYS A 201 9.27 12.94 -6.75
N ILE A 202 10.46 12.66 -7.29
CA ILE A 202 11.68 12.46 -6.47
C ILE A 202 12.03 13.74 -5.70
N ALA A 203 11.88 14.91 -6.34
CA ALA A 203 12.12 16.18 -5.67
C ALA A 203 11.12 16.45 -4.52
N PHE A 204 9.85 16.08 -4.66
CA PHE A 204 8.87 16.20 -3.57
C PHE A 204 9.27 15.34 -2.35
N ILE A 205 9.76 14.12 -2.59
CA ILE A 205 10.27 13.25 -1.52
C ILE A 205 11.52 13.86 -0.87
N MET A 206 12.44 14.45 -1.65
CA MET A 206 13.62 15.12 -1.08
C MET A 206 13.26 16.35 -0.24
N LEU A 207 12.26 17.14 -0.66
CA LEU A 207 11.73 18.25 0.14
C LEU A 207 11.12 17.76 1.45
N PHE A 208 10.38 16.66 1.42
CA PHE A 208 9.83 16.04 2.64
C PHE A 208 10.95 15.59 3.58
N LEU A 209 11.95 14.89 3.05
CA LEU A 209 13.11 14.44 3.83
C LEU A 209 13.88 15.62 4.43
N SER A 210 13.93 16.77 3.76
CA SER A 210 14.58 17.98 4.29
C SER A 210 13.90 18.56 5.55
N LEU A 211 12.61 18.28 5.76
CA LEU A 211 11.85 18.73 6.93
C LEU A 211 11.97 17.77 8.12
N VAL A 212 12.33 16.51 7.88
CA VAL A 212 12.38 15.45 8.90
C VAL A 212 13.82 15.11 9.33
N THR A 213 14.81 15.37 8.46
CA THR A 213 16.21 15.04 8.74
C THR A 213 16.97 16.17 9.46
N PRO A 214 18.06 15.86 10.19
CA PRO A 214 18.85 16.85 10.89
C PRO A 214 19.36 17.96 9.95
N SER A 215 19.51 19.18 10.49
CA SER A 215 19.89 20.39 9.76
C SER A 215 21.19 20.29 8.95
N VAL A 216 22.08 19.35 9.30
CA VAL A 216 23.32 19.04 8.59
C VAL A 216 23.07 18.63 7.12
N PHE A 217 21.96 17.95 6.82
CA PHE A 217 21.64 17.48 5.48
C PHE A 217 20.79 18.47 4.66
N LEU A 218 20.28 19.53 5.30
CA LEU A 218 19.38 20.52 4.71
C LEU A 218 19.88 21.12 3.38
N PRO A 219 21.12 21.63 3.25
CA PRO A 219 21.56 22.26 1.99
C PRO A 219 21.64 21.27 0.82
N TRP A 220 21.97 20.01 1.09
CA TRP A 220 22.09 18.98 0.06
C TRP A 220 20.72 18.50 -0.44
N LEU A 221 19.78 18.31 0.49
CA LEU A 221 18.43 17.88 0.16
C LEU A 221 17.64 18.99 -0.54
N LEU A 222 17.72 20.22 -0.03
CA LEU A 222 17.04 21.37 -0.63
C LEU A 222 17.65 21.72 -2.00
N GLY A 223 18.99 21.77 -2.10
CA GLY A 223 19.69 22.03 -3.35
C GLY A 223 19.42 20.96 -4.42
N GLY A 224 19.43 19.69 -4.02
CA GLY A 224 19.09 18.57 -4.90
C GLY A 224 17.65 18.63 -5.40
N ALA A 225 16.69 18.92 -4.52
CA ALA A 225 15.29 19.06 -4.88
C ALA A 225 15.06 20.20 -5.89
N VAL A 226 15.67 21.37 -5.68
CA VAL A 226 15.54 22.52 -6.60
C VAL A 226 16.12 22.19 -7.98
N LEU A 227 17.27 21.52 -8.05
CA LEU A 227 17.87 21.11 -9.32
C LEU A 227 17.00 20.10 -10.08
N LEU A 228 16.39 19.14 -9.37
CA LEU A 228 15.50 18.15 -9.97
C LEU A 228 14.19 18.77 -10.46
N ILE A 229 13.62 19.73 -9.72
CA ILE A 229 12.45 20.51 -10.16
C ILE A 229 12.80 21.33 -11.39
N ALA A 230 13.94 22.03 -11.40
CA ALA A 230 14.40 22.80 -12.55
C ALA A 230 14.61 21.91 -13.78
N ALA A 231 15.22 20.73 -13.63
CA ALA A 231 15.41 19.77 -14.71
C ALA A 231 14.09 19.18 -15.22
N GLY A 232 13.16 18.87 -14.32
CA GLY A 232 11.81 18.40 -14.67
C GLY A 232 11.00 19.45 -15.42
N LEU A 233 10.97 20.69 -14.92
CA LEU A 233 10.28 21.81 -15.56
C LEU A 233 10.91 22.18 -16.91
N TRP A 234 12.24 22.19 -17.00
CA TRP A 234 12.93 22.40 -18.27
C TRP A 234 12.57 21.30 -19.27
N GLY A 235 12.57 20.04 -18.84
CA GLY A 235 12.14 18.92 -19.66
C GLY A 235 10.69 19.02 -20.12
N LEU A 236 9.80 19.62 -19.33
CA LEU A 236 8.37 19.82 -19.66
C LEU A 236 8.12 21.01 -20.60
N PHE A 237 8.84 22.13 -20.45
CA PHE A 237 8.56 23.36 -21.19
C PHE A 237 9.57 23.68 -22.32
N ALA A 238 10.66 22.92 -22.45
CA ALA A 238 11.63 23.14 -23.52
C ALA A 238 11.05 22.83 -24.91
N PRO A 239 11.37 23.63 -25.94
CA PRO A 239 10.96 23.39 -27.31
C PRO A 239 11.62 22.11 -27.87
N PRO A 240 10.93 21.36 -28.76
CA PRO A 240 11.50 20.16 -29.33
C PRO A 240 12.69 20.43 -30.23
N ALA A 241 13.64 19.50 -30.23
CA ALA A 241 14.70 19.48 -31.24
C ALA A 241 14.09 19.18 -32.62
N LYS A 242 14.59 19.82 -33.67
CA LYS A 242 14.08 19.63 -35.05
C LYS A 242 14.13 18.18 -35.55
N THR A 243 15.00 17.36 -34.95
CA THR A 243 15.14 15.91 -35.24
C THR A 243 14.09 15.03 -34.56
N ALA A 244 13.27 15.60 -33.66
CA ALA A 244 12.22 14.89 -32.94
C ALA A 244 10.82 15.09 -33.54
N LEU A 245 10.68 16.01 -34.51
CA LEU A 245 9.46 16.21 -35.28
C LEU A 245 9.33 15.08 -36.30
N ARG A 246 8.13 14.52 -36.45
CA ARG A 246 7.88 13.44 -37.41
C ARG A 246 7.54 13.99 -38.80
N GLU A 247 7.83 13.17 -39.80
CA GLU A 247 7.39 13.38 -41.17
C GLU A 247 5.94 12.89 -41.34
N ILE A 248 5.08 13.74 -41.89
CA ILE A 248 3.68 13.47 -42.22
C ILE A 248 3.58 13.36 -43.74
N HIS A 249 3.03 12.26 -44.23
CA HIS A 249 2.85 11.98 -45.64
C HIS A 249 1.46 12.45 -46.10
N CYS A 250 1.44 13.34 -47.10
CA CYS A 250 0.21 13.83 -47.73
C CYS A 250 -0.05 13.04 -49.01
N LEU A 251 -1.14 12.27 -49.03
CA LEU A 251 -1.53 11.41 -50.14
C LEU A 251 -2.77 11.96 -50.83
N ARG A 252 -2.80 11.94 -52.16
CA ARG A 252 -3.98 12.28 -52.96
C ARG A 252 -4.62 11.01 -53.51
N GLY A 253 -5.91 10.84 -53.28
CA GLY A 253 -6.69 9.73 -53.83
C GLY A 253 -8.20 9.94 -53.69
N THR A 254 -8.98 8.97 -54.14
CA THR A 254 -10.45 8.99 -54.09
C THR A 254 -10.99 8.03 -53.03
N PRO A 255 -11.48 8.49 -51.86
CA PRO A 255 -12.04 7.60 -50.86
C PRO A 255 -13.38 7.01 -51.35
N LYS A 256 -13.52 5.69 -51.35
CA LYS A 256 -14.73 4.98 -51.81
C LYS A 256 -15.28 4.04 -50.75
N ARG A 257 -16.60 3.81 -50.80
CA ARG A 257 -17.29 2.82 -49.97
C ARG A 257 -17.46 1.54 -50.79
N TRP A 258 -16.89 0.43 -50.34
CA TRP A 258 -17.11 -0.87 -50.97
C TRP A 258 -18.39 -1.51 -50.43
N GLY A 259 -19.34 -1.80 -51.32
CA GLY A 259 -20.54 -2.58 -51.02
C GLY A 259 -20.53 -3.86 -51.83
N LEU A 260 -20.26 -5.00 -51.20
CA LEU A 260 -20.47 -6.31 -51.81
C LEU A 260 -21.99 -6.59 -51.84
N PHE A 261 -22.54 -6.73 -53.04
CA PHE A 261 -23.93 -7.13 -53.22
C PHE A 261 -24.12 -8.57 -52.72
N GLY A 262 -24.95 -8.75 -51.68
CA GLY A 262 -25.53 -10.05 -51.37
C GLY A 262 -25.47 -10.55 -49.93
N GLU A 263 -25.40 -9.71 -48.89
CA GLU A 263 -25.62 -10.17 -47.50
C GLU A 263 -26.43 -9.14 -46.70
N SER A 264 -27.44 -9.62 -45.98
CA SER A 264 -28.43 -8.86 -45.22
C SER A 264 -27.94 -8.48 -43.81
N ASN A 265 -26.77 -7.86 -43.70
CA ASN A 265 -26.26 -7.27 -42.46
C ASN A 265 -25.95 -5.79 -42.70
N GLN A 266 -26.87 -4.91 -42.31
CA GLN A 266 -26.72 -3.45 -42.47
C GLN A 266 -25.79 -2.80 -41.43
N ASP A 267 -25.29 -3.54 -40.44
CA ASP A 267 -24.48 -2.96 -39.35
C ASP A 267 -22.96 -3.06 -39.57
N GLN A 268 -22.48 -3.63 -40.69
CA GLN A 268 -21.05 -3.72 -41.03
C GLN A 268 -20.63 -2.92 -42.31
N MET A 269 -21.42 -1.94 -42.74
CA MET A 269 -21.10 -1.16 -43.95
C MET A 269 -20.52 0.23 -43.64
N ASN A 270 -19.27 0.34 -43.18
CA ASN A 270 -18.57 1.64 -43.07
C ASN A 270 -17.05 1.58 -43.31
N ASN A 271 -16.52 0.59 -44.03
CA ASN A 271 -15.13 0.61 -44.46
C ASN A 271 -15.00 1.54 -45.69
N ILE A 272 -14.28 2.64 -45.51
CA ILE A 272 -13.98 3.61 -46.56
C ILE A 272 -12.53 3.36 -46.95
N SER A 273 -12.24 3.13 -48.22
CA SER A 273 -10.88 2.84 -48.67
C SER A 273 -10.36 3.89 -49.63
N LEU A 274 -9.06 4.15 -49.56
CA LEU A 274 -8.30 4.98 -50.49
C LEU A 274 -7.40 4.04 -51.30
N GLY A 275 -7.85 3.63 -52.48
CA GLY A 275 -7.19 2.57 -53.26
C GLY A 275 -7.17 1.24 -52.51
N ILE A 276 -5.99 0.82 -52.04
CA ILE A 276 -5.76 -0.42 -51.27
C ILE A 276 -5.67 -0.20 -49.75
N ILE A 277 -5.79 1.04 -49.28
CA ILE A 277 -5.66 1.39 -47.85
C ILE A 277 -7.05 1.55 -47.26
N ASP A 278 -7.43 0.70 -46.31
CA ASP A 278 -8.67 0.83 -45.55
C ASP A 278 -8.53 1.94 -44.49
N LEU A 279 -9.45 2.90 -44.53
CA LEU A 279 -9.54 4.03 -43.61
C LEU A 279 -10.73 3.81 -42.67
N ILE A 280 -10.44 3.64 -41.39
CA ILE A 280 -11.45 3.45 -40.35
C ILE A 280 -11.66 4.80 -39.65
N TYR A 281 -12.88 5.34 -39.73
CA TYR A 281 -13.23 6.63 -39.14
C TYR A 281 -14.18 6.46 -37.94
N PRO A 282 -14.01 7.23 -36.84
CA PRO A 282 -14.94 7.23 -35.73
C PRO A 282 -16.35 7.71 -36.15
N PRO A 283 -17.44 7.31 -35.45
CA PRO A 283 -18.81 7.64 -35.84
C PRO A 283 -19.10 9.15 -35.96
N HIS A 284 -18.40 9.99 -35.20
CA HIS A 284 -18.58 11.45 -35.23
C HIS A 284 -17.94 12.15 -36.44
N TRP A 285 -17.05 11.46 -37.19
CA TRP A 285 -16.46 11.96 -38.44
C TRP A 285 -17.33 11.67 -39.67
N GLN A 286 -18.30 10.76 -39.55
CA GLN A 286 -19.22 10.37 -40.63
C GLN A 286 -19.90 11.53 -41.38
N PRO A 287 -20.39 12.61 -40.73
CA PRO A 287 -21.01 13.71 -41.46
C PRO A 287 -20.03 14.53 -42.32
N PHE A 288 -18.74 14.52 -41.98
CA PHE A 288 -17.70 15.24 -42.72
C PHE A 288 -17.13 14.38 -43.86
N VAL A 289 -16.90 13.09 -43.59
CA VAL A 289 -16.37 12.15 -44.59
C VAL A 289 -17.37 11.93 -45.74
N ALA A 290 -18.67 12.02 -45.48
CA ALA A 290 -19.70 11.87 -46.51
C ALA A 290 -19.59 12.88 -47.67
N GLN A 291 -18.97 14.05 -47.44
CA GLN A 291 -18.79 15.08 -48.48
C GLN A 291 -17.65 14.77 -49.44
N ASP A 292 -16.63 14.06 -48.96
CA ASP A 292 -15.40 13.78 -49.71
C ASP A 292 -15.41 12.41 -50.41
N LEU A 293 -16.40 11.55 -50.10
CA LEU A 293 -16.58 10.25 -50.75
C LEU A 293 -16.78 10.38 -52.27
N GLY A 294 -15.95 9.67 -53.04
CA GLY A 294 -15.98 9.65 -54.50
C GLY A 294 -15.33 10.86 -55.19
N GLN A 295 -14.74 11.80 -54.44
CA GLN A 295 -13.99 12.94 -54.97
C GLN A 295 -12.48 12.76 -54.75
N LYS A 296 -11.63 13.44 -55.54
CA LYS A 296 -10.18 13.45 -55.30
C LYS A 296 -9.89 14.33 -54.10
N THR A 297 -9.38 13.72 -53.03
CA THR A 297 -9.13 14.40 -51.75
C THR A 297 -7.70 14.15 -51.29
N ASP A 298 -7.10 15.19 -50.72
CA ASP A 298 -5.76 15.16 -50.16
C ASP A 298 -5.88 14.75 -48.68
N ILE A 299 -5.27 13.63 -48.30
CA ILE A 299 -5.40 13.01 -46.98
C ILE A 299 -4.01 12.92 -46.33
N ASP A 300 -3.88 13.54 -45.15
CA ASP A 300 -2.68 13.44 -44.30
C ASP A 300 -2.81 12.19 -43.43
N ILE A 301 -1.86 11.24 -43.54
CA ILE A 301 -1.86 10.01 -42.75
C ILE A 301 -0.90 10.14 -41.56
N TYR A 302 -1.43 9.94 -40.36
CA TYR A 302 -0.66 9.86 -39.11
C TYR A 302 -0.44 8.39 -38.72
N LEU A 303 0.80 8.03 -38.42
CA LEU A 303 1.14 6.73 -37.80
C LEU A 303 0.90 6.83 -36.28
N ASP A 304 -0.21 6.23 -35.82
CA ASP A 304 -0.68 5.95 -34.46
C ASP A 304 -0.25 6.88 -33.33
N ARG A 305 -1.22 7.45 -32.57
CA ARG A 305 -1.03 7.85 -31.16
C ARG A 305 -2.26 7.71 -30.28
N HIS A 306 -1.98 7.40 -29.01
CA HIS A 306 -2.89 7.40 -27.87
C HIS A 306 -2.74 8.70 -27.08
N VAL A 307 -3.83 9.18 -26.48
CA VAL A 307 -3.81 10.35 -25.58
C VAL A 307 -3.49 9.87 -24.16
N HIS A 308 -2.39 10.35 -23.59
CA HIS A 308 -1.89 9.85 -22.32
C HIS A 308 -2.02 10.85 -21.16
N TRP A 309 -2.82 10.46 -20.16
CA TRP A 309 -3.08 11.12 -18.88
C TRP A 309 -2.08 10.69 -17.77
N VAL A 310 -1.19 9.76 -18.10
CA VAL A 310 -0.27 9.08 -17.17
C VAL A 310 0.67 10.05 -16.45
N ARG A 311 1.11 11.12 -17.12
CA ARG A 311 1.98 12.14 -16.54
C ARG A 311 1.35 12.87 -15.36
N ASN A 312 0.15 13.41 -15.59
CA ASN A 312 -0.54 14.22 -14.61
C ASN A 312 -1.01 13.33 -13.45
N LEU A 313 -1.41 12.09 -13.76
CA LEU A 313 -1.68 11.07 -12.75
C LEU A 313 -0.45 10.76 -11.88
N LEU A 314 0.74 10.61 -12.48
CA LEU A 314 1.97 10.30 -11.75
C LEU A 314 2.36 11.45 -10.79
N ILE A 315 2.24 12.71 -11.24
CA ILE A 315 2.52 13.88 -10.39
C ILE A 315 1.48 14.01 -9.27
N ALA A 316 0.19 13.78 -9.58
CA ALA A 316 -0.88 13.79 -8.59
C ALA A 316 -0.68 12.68 -7.53
N ALA A 317 -0.36 11.47 -7.96
CA ALA A 317 -0.06 10.34 -7.08
C ALA A 317 1.19 10.61 -6.23
N GLY A 318 2.24 11.20 -6.81
CA GLY A 318 3.45 11.60 -6.08
C GLY A 318 3.17 12.66 -5.00
N ALA A 319 2.35 13.67 -5.31
CA ALA A 319 1.93 14.67 -4.33
C ALA A 319 1.06 14.05 -3.21
N LEU A 320 0.14 13.15 -3.56
CA LEU A 320 -0.73 12.47 -2.60
C LEU A 320 0.05 11.53 -1.67
N LEU A 321 1.09 10.86 -2.19
CA LEU A 321 2.01 10.05 -1.39
C LEU A 321 2.76 10.90 -0.36
N VAL A 322 3.24 12.08 -0.74
CA VAL A 322 3.91 12.99 0.20
C VAL A 322 2.94 13.57 1.23
N LEU A 323 1.70 13.91 0.83
CA LEU A 323 0.65 14.29 1.78
C LEU A 323 0.38 13.20 2.81
N LEU A 324 0.26 11.95 2.37
CA LEU A 324 0.09 10.79 3.26
C LEU A 324 1.28 10.67 4.23
N MET A 325 2.51 10.77 3.72
CA MET A 325 3.72 10.73 4.56
C MET A 325 3.73 11.85 5.61
N MET A 326 3.34 13.08 5.23
CA MET A 326 3.24 14.20 6.18
C MET A 326 2.19 13.96 7.27
N THR A 327 1.02 13.40 6.92
CA THR A 327 -0.02 13.08 7.92
C THR A 327 0.38 11.98 8.90
N ILE A 328 1.23 11.03 8.48
CA ILE A 328 1.66 9.91 9.30
C ILE A 328 2.89 10.28 10.16
N TRP A 329 3.83 11.04 9.60
CA TRP A 329 5.14 11.30 10.23
C TRP A 329 5.23 12.63 10.98
N VAL A 330 4.37 13.60 10.67
CA VAL A 330 4.41 14.93 11.29
C VAL A 330 3.10 15.19 12.03
N PRO A 331 3.11 15.52 13.34
CA PRO A 331 1.89 15.90 14.05
C PRO A 331 1.40 17.26 13.53
N LEU A 332 0.45 17.24 12.59
CA LEU A 332 -0.07 18.43 11.89
C LEU A 332 -0.89 19.37 12.78
N GLU A 333 -1.33 18.93 13.96
CA GLU A 333 -2.17 19.72 14.86
C GLU A 333 -1.47 20.99 15.36
N MET A 334 -0.18 20.89 15.70
CA MET A 334 0.61 22.00 16.25
C MET A 334 0.95 23.07 15.19
N PRO A 335 1.51 22.74 14.01
CA PRO A 335 1.78 23.74 12.97
C PRO A 335 0.53 24.50 12.50
N ILE A 336 -0.63 23.83 12.43
CA ILE A 336 -1.90 24.45 12.01
C ILE A 336 -2.39 25.43 13.07
N LYS A 337 -2.39 25.05 14.36
CA LYS A 337 -2.78 25.94 15.47
C LYS A 337 -1.88 27.17 15.54
N LEU A 338 -0.56 26.99 15.38
CA LEU A 338 0.41 28.07 15.35
C LEU A 338 0.21 29.02 14.17
N SER A 339 0.10 28.49 12.96
CA SER A 339 -0.13 29.31 11.74
C SER A 339 -1.44 30.09 11.81
N ALA A 340 -2.50 29.49 12.35
CA ALA A 340 -3.79 30.13 12.53
C ALA A 340 -3.77 31.23 13.60
N SER A 341 -2.96 31.09 14.65
CA SER A 341 -2.83 32.10 15.71
C SER A 341 -1.93 33.27 15.28
N TRP A 342 -0.87 33.01 14.53
CA TRP A 342 -0.01 34.06 13.96
C TRP A 342 -0.79 34.96 12.98
N LEU A 343 -1.72 34.39 12.20
CA LEU A 343 -2.61 35.17 11.33
C LEU A 343 -3.57 36.08 12.13
N LYS A 344 -3.87 35.73 13.39
CA LYS A 344 -4.75 36.48 14.29
C LYS A 344 -4.02 37.51 15.16
N GLY A 345 -2.68 37.56 15.10
CA GLY A 345 -1.85 38.54 15.82
C GLY A 345 -1.44 38.11 17.22
N ALA A 346 -0.82 36.93 17.35
CA ALA A 346 -0.24 36.42 18.60
C ALA A 346 0.70 37.43 19.28
N GLN A 347 0.59 37.55 20.61
CA GLN A 347 1.40 38.46 21.43
C GLN A 347 2.42 37.69 22.26
N SER A 348 3.56 38.32 22.54
CA SER A 348 4.53 37.83 23.52
C SER A 348 4.26 38.52 24.85
N ILE A 349 4.00 37.72 25.88
CA ILE A 349 3.57 38.15 27.20
C ILE A 349 4.63 37.66 28.19
N GLU A 350 5.31 38.58 28.85
CA GLU A 350 6.27 38.29 29.92
C GLU A 350 5.68 38.76 31.26
N THR A 351 5.58 37.87 32.24
CA THR A 351 4.99 38.21 33.55
C THR A 351 5.72 37.54 34.70
N THR A 352 5.87 38.26 35.81
CA THR A 352 6.45 37.73 37.04
C THR A 352 5.46 37.62 38.21
N SER A 353 4.21 38.05 38.01
CA SER A 353 3.17 38.05 39.04
C SER A 353 1.83 37.56 38.49
N VAL A 354 1.04 36.92 39.36
CA VAL A 354 -0.29 36.39 39.05
C VAL A 354 -1.25 37.53 38.69
N GLU A 355 -1.14 38.66 39.40
CA GLU A 355 -1.96 39.84 39.16
C GLU A 355 -1.67 40.52 37.82
N ASP A 356 -0.42 40.50 37.37
CA ASP A 356 -0.06 41.05 36.07
C ASP A 356 -0.54 40.13 34.94
N LEU A 357 -0.43 38.80 35.09
CA LEU A 357 -0.96 37.84 34.12
C LEU A 357 -2.48 37.97 33.96
N ALA A 358 -3.20 38.23 35.06
CA ALA A 358 -4.65 38.43 35.05
C ALA A 358 -5.12 39.67 34.26
N ARG A 359 -4.23 40.64 33.99
CA ARG A 359 -4.55 41.82 33.16
C ARG A 359 -4.53 41.49 31.67
N TYR A 360 -3.85 40.42 31.28
CA TYR A 360 -3.79 39.98 29.90
C TYR A 360 -4.92 39.00 29.60
N LYS A 361 -5.57 39.18 28.45
CA LYS A 361 -6.53 38.20 27.94
C LYS A 361 -5.78 37.14 27.15
N LEU A 362 -5.37 36.07 27.84
CA LEU A 362 -4.62 34.96 27.26
C LEU A 362 -5.39 34.28 26.12
N GLN A 363 -4.71 33.99 25.01
CA GLN A 363 -5.24 33.27 23.87
C GLN A 363 -4.31 32.14 23.45
N VAL A 364 -4.89 31.13 22.80
CA VAL A 364 -4.12 30.03 22.20
C VAL A 364 -3.22 30.59 21.09
N GLY A 365 -1.92 30.33 21.21
CA GLY A 365 -0.86 30.78 20.32
C GLY A 365 -0.10 32.04 20.77
N ASP A 366 -0.49 32.67 21.88
CA ASP A 366 0.35 33.67 22.53
C ASP A 366 1.63 33.00 23.05
N THR A 367 2.75 33.72 23.01
CA THR A 367 4.01 33.28 23.62
C THR A 367 4.04 33.78 25.05
N LEU A 368 4.10 32.88 26.01
CA LEU A 368 4.08 33.19 27.42
C LEU A 368 5.44 32.87 28.04
N LYS A 369 6.00 33.85 28.76
CA LYS A 369 7.18 33.69 29.58
C LYS A 369 6.85 34.08 31.01
N VAL A 370 6.95 33.13 31.92
CA VAL A 370 6.58 33.29 33.32
C VAL A 370 7.76 32.92 34.21
N ASP A 371 8.06 33.82 35.14
CA ASP A 371 9.01 33.61 36.21
C ASP A 371 8.30 33.85 37.54
N GLY A 372 8.25 32.85 38.41
CA GLY A 372 7.50 32.99 39.66
C GLY A 372 7.85 31.94 40.70
N THR A 373 7.17 32.01 41.83
CA THR A 373 7.21 30.97 42.87
C THR A 373 5.86 30.27 42.92
N GLY A 374 5.87 28.96 42.81
CA GLY A 374 4.66 28.14 42.77
C GLY A 374 4.83 26.81 43.50
N MET A 375 3.78 26.01 43.45
CA MET A 375 3.75 24.67 44.02
C MET A 375 3.70 23.64 42.89
N CYS A 376 4.57 22.62 42.94
CA CYS A 376 4.42 21.48 42.01
C CYS A 376 3.09 20.76 42.28
N ASN A 377 2.38 20.40 41.22
CA ASN A 377 1.10 19.70 41.33
C ASN A 377 1.30 18.32 41.97
N ILE A 378 0.27 17.75 42.59
CA ILE A 378 0.36 16.43 43.23
C ILE A 378 -0.59 15.47 42.53
N GLN A 379 -0.07 14.36 42.03
CA GLN A 379 -0.89 13.37 41.36
C GLN A 379 -1.56 12.42 42.36
N THR A 380 -2.86 12.16 42.18
CA THR A 380 -3.59 11.12 42.93
C THR A 380 -3.31 9.72 42.37
N PRO A 381 -3.14 8.70 43.25
CA PRO A 381 -3.05 7.30 42.81
C PRO A 381 -4.39 6.88 42.16
N GLY A 382 -4.41 6.77 40.83
CA GLY A 382 -5.61 6.44 40.05
C GLY A 382 -5.60 6.99 38.62
N GLY A 383 -4.87 8.07 38.37
CA GLY A 383 -4.59 8.61 37.03
C GLY A 383 -3.32 8.01 36.44
N TYR A 384 -3.26 6.69 36.22
CA TYR A 384 -2.07 6.04 35.67
C TYR A 384 -1.85 6.42 34.19
N HIS A 385 -1.06 7.46 33.92
CA HIS A 385 -0.31 7.56 32.68
C HIS A 385 1.00 6.79 32.85
N SER A 386 0.98 5.52 32.41
CA SER A 386 1.97 4.47 32.66
C SER A 386 3.33 4.65 31.96
N ARG A 387 3.81 5.88 31.75
CA ARG A 387 5.06 6.12 30.98
C ARG A 387 6.03 7.19 31.49
N GLN A 388 5.78 7.88 32.61
CA GLN A 388 6.75 8.85 33.11
C GLN A 388 7.05 8.60 34.59
N ASN A 389 8.27 8.13 34.88
CA ASN A 389 8.83 8.18 36.23
C ASN A 389 9.11 9.64 36.55
N PHE A 390 8.23 10.31 37.29
CA PHE A 390 8.52 11.65 37.78
C PHE A 390 9.60 11.55 38.86
N PRO A 391 10.72 12.27 38.73
CA PRO A 391 11.79 12.21 39.70
C PRO A 391 11.34 12.66 41.09
N PHE A 392 10.35 13.55 41.18
CA PHE A 392 9.82 14.12 42.43
C PHE A 392 8.54 13.46 42.96
N THR A 393 8.18 12.25 42.49
CA THR A 393 6.95 11.54 42.89
C THR A 393 6.73 11.60 44.41
N PRO A 394 5.55 12.03 44.92
CA PRO A 394 4.26 12.23 44.22
C PRO A 394 4.06 13.63 43.61
N PHE A 395 5.06 14.51 43.68
CA PHE A 395 5.00 15.84 43.07
C PHE A 395 5.32 15.75 41.57
N ASP A 396 4.47 16.37 40.77
CA ASP A 396 4.61 16.53 39.33
C ASP A 396 4.98 17.98 39.03
N CYS A 397 6.27 18.23 38.81
CA CYS A 397 6.80 19.56 38.51
C CYS A 397 6.74 19.93 37.02
N SER A 398 6.13 19.08 36.17
CA SER A 398 5.70 19.50 34.83
C SER A 398 4.45 20.39 34.89
N GLN A 399 3.76 20.41 36.03
CA GLN A 399 2.58 21.21 36.29
C GLN A 399 2.80 22.07 37.55
N ILE A 400 2.75 23.39 37.39
CA ILE A 400 2.93 24.33 38.49
C ILE A 400 1.62 25.03 38.80
N ILE A 401 1.20 24.93 40.06
CA ILE A 401 0.12 25.74 40.63
C ILE A 401 0.71 27.09 41.04
N TRP A 402 0.26 28.14 40.37
CA TRP A 402 0.71 29.51 40.59
C TRP A 402 -0.47 30.39 41.02
N ASN A 403 -0.54 30.68 42.33
CA ASN A 403 -1.59 31.50 42.92
C ASN A 403 -1.03 32.38 44.04
N THR A 404 -1.87 33.25 44.60
CA THR A 404 -1.54 34.18 45.68
C THR A 404 -2.03 33.69 47.05
N ALA A 405 -2.42 32.41 47.13
CA ALA A 405 -2.94 31.82 48.35
C ALA A 405 -1.83 31.63 49.39
N ARG A 406 -2.22 31.51 50.66
CA ARG A 406 -1.25 31.18 51.72
C ARG A 406 -0.70 29.77 51.46
N PRO A 407 0.63 29.58 51.56
CA PRO A 407 1.23 28.27 51.40
C PRO A 407 0.64 27.26 52.36
N LEU A 408 0.50 26.01 51.90
CA LEU A 408 0.06 24.91 52.74
C LEU A 408 1.14 24.65 53.82
N PRO A 409 0.75 24.39 55.08
CA PRO A 409 1.70 24.00 56.11
C PRO A 409 2.31 22.63 55.77
N LEU A 410 3.49 22.37 56.33
CA LEU A 410 4.10 21.06 56.24
C LEU A 410 3.20 20.00 56.90
N PRO A 411 3.14 18.78 56.35
CA PRO A 411 2.31 17.72 56.89
C PRO A 411 2.85 17.23 58.24
N GLU A 412 1.97 17.17 59.24
CA GLU A 412 2.22 16.66 60.58
C GLU A 412 1.28 15.48 60.88
N SER A 413 1.76 14.45 61.60
CA SER A 413 0.92 13.29 61.97
C SER A 413 1.37 12.69 63.30
N GLU A 414 0.45 12.70 64.28
CA GLU A 414 0.68 12.10 65.61
C GLU A 414 0.94 10.57 65.53
N ILE A 415 0.39 9.90 64.51
CA ILE A 415 0.62 8.47 64.26
C ILE A 415 2.07 8.25 63.81
N MET A 416 2.61 9.15 63.00
CA MET A 416 4.01 9.11 62.56
C MET A 416 4.95 9.36 63.73
N ASP A 417 4.65 10.34 64.59
CA ASP A 417 5.42 10.59 65.81
C ASP A 417 5.47 9.36 66.72
N LYS A 418 4.34 8.66 66.88
CA LYS A 418 4.25 7.40 67.64
C LYS A 418 5.05 6.27 67.00
N ALA A 419 4.99 6.12 65.68
CA ALA A 419 5.72 5.09 64.93
C ALA A 419 7.24 5.31 64.99
N VAL A 420 7.69 6.54 64.74
CA VAL A 420 9.10 6.96 64.87
C VAL A 420 9.59 6.75 66.31
N ALA A 421 8.79 7.13 67.31
CA ALA A 421 9.16 6.94 68.71
C ALA A 421 9.33 5.45 69.08
N LEU A 422 8.48 4.56 68.55
CA LEU A 422 8.60 3.11 68.78
C LEU A 422 9.86 2.54 68.09
N THR A 423 10.06 2.84 66.81
CA THR A 423 11.23 2.37 66.05
C THR A 423 12.52 2.87 66.67
N LYS A 424 12.59 4.16 67.05
CA LYS A 424 13.75 4.75 67.73
C LYS A 424 14.00 4.11 69.10
N ALA A 425 12.94 3.83 69.87
CA ALA A 425 13.09 3.21 71.20
C ALA A 425 13.64 1.77 71.14
N VAL A 426 13.32 1.02 70.09
CA VAL A 426 13.80 -0.36 69.90
C VAL A 426 15.19 -0.35 69.27
N SER A 427 15.38 0.36 68.17
CA SER A 427 16.66 0.47 67.47
C SER A 427 17.76 1.07 68.36
N GLY A 428 17.43 2.09 69.17
CA GLY A 428 18.39 2.71 70.10
C GLY A 428 18.88 1.78 71.21
N GLN A 429 18.08 0.78 71.62
CA GLN A 429 18.50 -0.23 72.61
C GLN A 429 19.25 -1.40 71.96
N ILE A 430 18.97 -1.74 70.70
CA ILE A 430 19.61 -2.85 69.99
C ILE A 430 20.93 -2.44 69.33
N HIS A 431 20.99 -1.22 68.80
CA HIS A 431 22.13 -0.61 68.12
C HIS A 431 22.56 0.68 68.83
N PRO A 432 23.09 0.61 70.07
CA PRO A 432 23.53 1.80 70.79
C PRO A 432 24.70 2.46 70.04
N GLN A 433 24.44 3.58 69.38
CA GLN A 433 25.50 4.42 68.83
C GLN A 433 26.19 5.12 70.00
N GLY A 434 27.52 5.02 70.07
CA GLY A 434 28.29 5.36 71.26
C GLY A 434 27.93 6.72 71.88
N GLY A 435 27.43 6.69 73.12
CA GLY A 435 27.41 7.85 74.01
C GLY A 435 26.06 8.52 74.31
N GLU A 436 24.91 8.06 73.80
CA GLU A 436 23.61 8.58 74.30
C GLU A 436 23.30 7.96 75.69
N ALA A 437 23.59 8.76 76.71
CA ALA A 437 23.60 8.42 78.12
C ALA A 437 22.21 8.40 78.77
N ASP A 438 21.31 7.52 78.29
CA ASP A 438 20.00 7.30 78.94
C ASP A 438 19.79 5.84 79.37
N SER A 439 20.84 5.01 79.36
CA SER A 439 20.75 3.67 79.93
C SER A 439 20.66 3.75 81.45
N LYS A 440 19.58 3.24 82.02
CA LYS A 440 19.35 3.15 83.48
C LYS A 440 20.21 2.06 84.14
N VAL A 441 21.21 1.53 83.44
CA VAL A 441 22.02 0.38 83.83
C VAL A 441 23.46 0.82 84.08
N ASN A 442 24.11 0.18 85.07
CA ASN A 442 25.51 0.43 85.38
C ASN A 442 26.40 0.19 84.13
N PRO A 443 27.24 1.15 83.72
CA PRO A 443 28.07 1.05 82.51
C PRO A 443 29.01 -0.15 82.50
N GLN A 444 29.48 -0.63 83.67
CA GLN A 444 30.31 -1.83 83.75
C GLN A 444 29.55 -3.12 83.45
N LEU A 445 28.26 -3.16 83.79
CA LEU A 445 27.38 -4.30 83.52
C LEU A 445 26.97 -4.33 82.05
N ALA A 446 26.68 -3.17 81.47
CA ALA A 446 26.39 -3.04 80.04
C ALA A 446 27.58 -3.48 79.17
N ASP A 447 28.80 -3.06 79.51
CA ASP A 447 30.04 -3.47 78.82
C ASP A 447 30.31 -4.99 78.96
N ALA A 448 30.06 -5.56 80.14
CA ALA A 448 30.20 -7.01 80.36
C ALA A 448 29.19 -7.84 79.54
N ILE A 449 27.95 -7.36 79.43
CA ILE A 449 26.90 -8.02 78.63
C ILE A 449 27.23 -7.92 77.13
N GLN A 450 27.70 -6.76 76.66
CA GLN A 450 28.11 -6.59 75.27
C GLN A 450 29.31 -7.48 74.92
N LYS A 451 30.30 -7.60 75.82
CA LYS A 451 31.43 -8.54 75.68
C LYS A 451 31.01 -10.01 75.65
N SER A 452 29.87 -10.35 76.27
CA SER A 452 29.30 -11.70 76.20
C SER A 452 28.52 -12.00 74.91
N GLY A 453 28.41 -11.00 74.01
CA GLY A 453 27.69 -11.13 72.75
C GLY A 453 26.17 -11.14 72.90
N MET A 454 25.63 -10.64 74.02
CA MET A 454 24.19 -10.50 74.27
C MET A 454 23.76 -9.05 74.13
N VAL A 455 22.52 -8.82 73.68
CA VAL A 455 21.90 -7.49 73.56
C VAL A 455 20.98 -7.27 74.76
N LEU A 456 21.06 -6.09 75.37
CA LEU A 456 20.27 -5.72 76.55
C LEU A 456 19.18 -4.73 76.16
N LEU A 457 17.93 -5.06 76.46
CA LEU A 457 16.81 -4.11 76.47
C LEU A 457 16.55 -3.68 77.92
N ASP A 458 16.89 -2.44 78.24
CA ASP A 458 16.78 -1.87 79.58
C ASP A 458 15.48 -1.10 79.82
N ASP A 459 14.77 -0.69 78.76
CA ASP A 459 13.44 -0.07 78.81
C ASP A 459 12.38 -0.91 78.08
N PHE A 460 12.23 -2.17 78.51
CA PHE A 460 11.19 -3.06 77.99
C PHE A 460 9.76 -2.50 78.22
N ALA A 461 9.54 -1.85 79.36
CA ALA A 461 8.26 -1.21 79.68
C ALA A 461 7.91 -0.08 78.68
N GLY A 462 8.91 0.73 78.28
CA GLY A 462 8.76 1.76 77.27
C GLY A 462 8.40 1.22 75.89
N ILE A 463 8.98 0.09 75.47
CA ILE A 463 8.64 -0.57 74.21
C ILE A 463 7.17 -1.01 74.21
N VAL A 464 6.70 -1.65 75.29
CA VAL A 464 5.30 -2.08 75.43
C VAL A 464 4.34 -0.89 75.37
N LYS A 465 4.64 0.20 76.10
CA LYS A 465 3.80 1.40 76.11
C LYS A 465 3.75 2.09 74.75
N LYS A 466 4.89 2.23 74.06
CA LYS A 466 4.95 2.82 72.71
C LYS A 466 4.24 1.95 71.67
N THR A 467 4.31 0.62 71.82
CA THR A 467 3.58 -0.32 70.98
C THR A 467 2.07 -0.18 71.19
N GLN A 468 1.61 -0.03 72.43
CA GLN A 468 0.19 0.24 72.72
C GLN A 468 -0.27 1.59 72.21
N ALA A 469 0.58 2.62 72.27
CA ALA A 469 0.26 3.96 71.78
C ALA A 469 0.06 4.00 70.25
N LEU A 470 0.81 3.19 69.49
CA LEU A 470 0.68 3.09 68.04
C LEU A 470 -0.42 2.09 67.63
N CYS A 471 -0.40 0.88 68.18
CA CYS A 471 -1.21 -0.25 67.73
C CYS A 471 -2.48 -0.39 68.58
N THR A 472 -3.41 0.56 68.41
CA THR A 472 -4.58 0.68 69.28
C THR A 472 -5.65 -0.38 69.03
N SER A 473 -5.78 -0.86 67.79
CA SER A 473 -6.73 -1.93 67.43
C SER A 473 -6.20 -3.32 67.78
N GLU A 474 -7.11 -4.27 68.07
CA GLU A 474 -6.76 -5.67 68.31
C GLU A 474 -6.08 -6.33 67.10
N GLU A 475 -6.44 -5.90 65.89
CA GLU A 475 -5.91 -6.45 64.62
C GLU A 475 -4.56 -5.81 64.21
N GLU A 476 -4.13 -4.74 64.87
CA GLU A 476 -2.88 -4.04 64.57
C GLU A 476 -1.70 -4.64 65.36
N CYS A 477 -0.58 -4.84 64.66
CA CYS A 477 0.70 -5.29 65.23
C CYS A 477 0.63 -6.65 65.96
N VAL A 478 -0.29 -7.55 65.58
CA VAL A 478 -0.53 -8.84 66.26
C VAL A 478 0.77 -9.64 66.49
N ARG A 479 1.64 -9.73 65.47
CA ARG A 479 2.90 -10.46 65.58
C ARG A 479 3.85 -9.82 66.60
N LEU A 480 3.97 -8.50 66.60
CA LEU A 480 4.78 -7.75 67.56
C LEU A 480 4.22 -7.88 68.98
N LYS A 481 2.91 -7.71 69.16
CA LYS A 481 2.23 -7.91 70.45
C LYS A 481 2.49 -9.30 71.01
N ASN A 482 2.34 -10.35 70.21
CA ASN A 482 2.61 -11.73 70.63
C ASN A 482 4.09 -11.95 71.00
N ALA A 483 5.03 -11.40 70.22
CA ALA A 483 6.45 -11.48 70.54
C ALA A 483 6.76 -10.81 71.89
N LEU A 484 6.20 -9.63 72.15
CA LEU A 484 6.37 -8.91 73.40
C LEU A 484 5.70 -9.62 74.60
N VAL A 485 4.53 -10.25 74.41
CA VAL A 485 3.87 -11.08 75.44
C VAL A 485 4.75 -12.26 75.84
N ASN A 486 5.37 -12.91 74.85
CA ASN A 486 6.31 -14.02 75.09
C ASN A 486 7.57 -13.56 75.81
N LEU A 487 8.15 -12.41 75.41
CA LEU A 487 9.32 -11.82 76.06
C LEU A 487 9.02 -11.33 77.49
N GLY A 488 7.81 -10.82 77.73
CA GLY A 488 7.34 -10.36 79.04
C GLY A 488 6.88 -11.47 79.99
N ASN A 489 6.85 -12.72 79.51
CA ASN A 489 6.34 -13.90 80.23
C ASN A 489 4.94 -13.64 80.85
N THR A 490 3.99 -13.24 80.00
CA THR A 490 2.60 -12.94 80.35
C THR A 490 1.62 -13.78 79.55
N LYS A 491 0.36 -13.88 80.01
CA LYS A 491 -0.68 -14.67 79.32
C LYS A 491 -1.23 -13.99 78.07
N ASP A 492 -1.45 -12.68 78.14
CA ASP A 492 -2.08 -11.87 77.09
C ASP A 492 -1.53 -10.43 77.11
N TRP A 493 -1.85 -9.68 76.06
CA TRP A 493 -1.40 -8.30 75.85
C TRP A 493 -1.92 -7.35 76.94
N ASP A 494 -3.18 -7.48 77.36
CA ASP A 494 -3.79 -6.64 78.40
C ASP A 494 -3.10 -6.79 79.76
N SER A 495 -2.71 -8.02 80.11
CA SER A 495 -1.94 -8.31 81.32
C SER A 495 -0.54 -7.69 81.26
N LEU A 496 0.08 -7.67 80.07
CA LEU A 496 1.39 -7.05 79.88
C LEU A 496 1.32 -5.53 80.02
N ILE A 497 0.31 -4.87 79.43
CA ILE A 497 0.08 -3.43 79.58
C ILE A 497 -0.13 -3.07 81.05
N LYS A 498 -1.01 -3.80 81.76
CA LYS A 498 -1.27 -3.56 83.20
C LYS A 498 0.02 -3.66 84.03
N ARG A 499 0.94 -4.56 83.67
CA ARG A 499 2.25 -4.67 84.32
C ARG A 499 3.18 -3.49 83.96
N ALA A 500 3.14 -3.00 82.72
CA ALA A 500 3.89 -1.83 82.29
C ALA A 500 3.40 -0.54 82.99
N ASP A 501 2.09 -0.37 83.13
CA ASP A 501 1.48 0.82 83.73
C ASP A 501 1.61 0.87 85.25
N SER A 502 1.50 -0.29 85.91
CA SER A 502 1.72 -0.41 87.36
C SER A 502 3.19 -0.31 87.79
N GLY A 503 4.12 -0.08 86.85
CA GLY A 503 5.55 -0.02 87.13
C GLY A 503 6.20 -1.37 87.44
N LYS A 504 5.47 -2.48 87.38
CA LYS A 504 6.01 -3.83 87.67
C LYS A 504 7.07 -4.32 86.66
N LEU A 505 7.21 -3.63 85.53
CA LEU A 505 8.24 -3.88 84.51
C LEU A 505 9.43 -2.91 84.59
N THR A 506 9.43 -1.92 85.50
CA THR A 506 10.56 -1.00 85.64
C THR A 506 11.73 -1.73 86.31
N GLY A 507 12.88 -1.79 85.63
CA GLY A 507 14.06 -2.55 86.08
C GLY A 507 14.12 -4.01 85.62
N VAL A 508 13.17 -4.45 84.78
CA VAL A 508 13.22 -5.75 84.11
C VAL A 508 14.09 -5.61 82.85
N ASN A 509 15.30 -6.12 82.94
CA ASN A 509 16.26 -6.17 81.84
C ASN A 509 16.02 -7.43 81.00
N VAL A 510 15.70 -7.26 79.72
CA VAL A 510 15.53 -8.40 78.80
C VAL A 510 16.83 -8.61 78.05
N LEU A 511 17.43 -9.79 78.22
CA LEU A 511 18.64 -10.20 77.52
C LEU A 511 18.28 -11.04 76.30
N LEU A 512 18.67 -10.55 75.12
CA LEU A 512 18.43 -11.22 73.86
C LEU A 512 19.75 -11.67 73.24
N ARG A 513 19.71 -12.82 72.54
CA ARG A 513 20.79 -13.16 71.61
C ARG A 513 20.74 -12.19 70.42
N PRO A 514 21.86 -11.90 69.75
CA PRO A 514 21.91 -10.96 68.64
C PRO A 514 20.86 -11.24 67.56
N VAL A 515 20.69 -12.51 67.17
CA VAL A 515 19.70 -12.94 66.18
C VAL A 515 18.26 -12.65 66.64
N SER A 516 17.97 -12.82 67.93
CA SER A 516 16.64 -12.53 68.50
C SER A 516 16.39 -11.03 68.64
N ALA A 517 17.42 -10.24 68.92
CA ALA A 517 17.34 -8.78 68.92
C ALA A 517 17.08 -8.25 67.50
N GLU A 518 17.86 -8.71 66.52
CA GLU A 518 17.65 -8.37 65.10
C GLU A 518 16.28 -8.84 64.58
N SER A 519 15.79 -9.99 65.04
CA SER A 519 14.43 -10.46 64.74
C SER A 519 13.36 -9.53 65.32
N LEU A 520 13.58 -8.98 66.52
CA LEU A 520 12.68 -8.01 67.14
C LEU A 520 12.70 -6.67 66.40
N ASP A 521 13.89 -6.19 66.01
CA ASP A 521 14.04 -4.96 65.22
C ASP A 521 13.32 -5.08 63.86
N ASN A 522 13.57 -6.17 63.13
CA ASN A 522 12.87 -6.47 61.88
C ASN A 522 11.35 -6.59 62.06
N LEU A 523 10.90 -7.16 63.17
CA LEU A 523 9.47 -7.30 63.48
C LEU A 523 8.82 -5.93 63.74
N VAL A 524 9.51 -5.02 64.43
CA VAL A 524 9.06 -3.64 64.66
C VAL A 524 9.04 -2.86 63.35
N THR A 525 10.11 -2.94 62.57
CA THR A 525 10.20 -2.39 61.20
C THR A 525 9.03 -2.86 60.33
N THR A 526 8.78 -4.16 60.28
CA THR A 526 7.68 -4.73 59.47
C THR A 526 6.30 -4.34 60.01
N SER A 527 6.14 -4.24 61.33
CA SER A 527 4.86 -3.89 61.94
C SER A 527 4.52 -2.39 61.83
N THR A 528 5.53 -1.52 61.74
CA THR A 528 5.37 -0.07 61.62
C THR A 528 5.25 0.40 60.17
N ALA A 529 5.81 -0.33 59.21
CA ALA A 529 5.80 0.02 57.78
C ALA A 529 4.41 0.39 57.20
N PRO A 530 3.30 -0.35 57.50
CA PRO A 530 1.98 0.02 56.99
C PRO A 530 1.49 1.38 57.48
N PHE A 531 1.88 1.82 58.68
CA PHE A 531 1.52 3.13 59.20
C PHE A 531 2.23 4.23 58.39
N PHE A 532 3.54 4.09 58.16
CA PHE A 532 4.32 5.04 57.35
C PHE A 532 3.74 5.20 55.95
N ILE A 533 3.48 4.10 55.25
CA ILE A 533 2.93 4.14 53.89
C ILE A 533 1.54 4.79 53.88
N ARG A 534 0.64 4.39 54.79
CA ARG A 534 -0.74 4.90 54.85
C ARG A 534 -0.80 6.38 55.17
N GLU A 535 -0.05 6.85 56.17
CA GLU A 535 -0.05 8.25 56.56
C GLU A 535 0.67 9.13 55.52
N THR A 536 1.77 8.65 54.91
CA THR A 536 2.44 9.38 53.81
C THR A 536 1.50 9.57 52.62
N ALA A 537 0.78 8.51 52.20
CA ALA A 537 -0.20 8.60 51.13
C ALA A 537 -1.37 9.55 51.48
N ARG A 538 -1.87 9.49 52.72
CA ARG A 538 -2.92 10.38 53.22
C ARG A 538 -2.48 11.84 53.23
N ALA A 539 -1.25 12.11 53.65
CA ALA A 539 -0.68 13.46 53.68
C ALA A 539 -0.47 14.01 52.26
N ALA A 540 0.03 13.18 51.33
CA ALA A 540 0.12 13.56 49.91
C ALA A 540 -1.25 13.92 49.33
N GLN A 541 -2.29 13.14 49.64
CA GLN A 541 -3.66 13.45 49.20
C GLN A 541 -4.19 14.75 49.81
N ALA A 542 -3.88 15.05 51.06
CA ALA A 542 -4.30 16.30 51.71
C ALA A 542 -3.68 17.54 51.06
N LEU A 543 -2.47 17.41 50.49
CA LEU A 543 -1.82 18.49 49.75
C LEU A 543 -2.39 18.68 48.33
N ASN A 544 -3.15 17.72 47.79
CA ASN A 544 -3.83 17.82 46.48
C ASN A 544 -5.16 18.61 46.53
N SER A 545 -5.25 19.64 47.37
CA SER A 545 -6.43 20.52 47.46
C SER A 545 -5.98 21.97 47.56
N PRO A 546 -5.32 22.50 46.51
CA PRO A 546 -4.86 23.88 46.50
C PRO A 546 -6.05 24.85 46.54
N ALA A 547 -5.81 26.06 47.05
CA ALA A 547 -6.82 27.11 47.13
C ALA A 547 -7.37 27.47 45.72
N PRO A 548 -8.67 27.83 45.63
CA PRO A 548 -9.31 28.16 44.36
C PRO A 548 -8.73 29.44 43.75
N GLY A 549 -8.58 29.46 42.42
CA GLY A 549 -8.10 30.60 41.65
C GLY A 549 -6.59 30.60 41.36
N GLY A 550 -6.18 31.48 40.45
CA GLY A 550 -4.82 31.53 39.92
C GLY A 550 -4.67 30.74 38.62
N TYR A 551 -3.45 30.26 38.36
CA TYR A 551 -3.08 29.57 37.13
C TYR A 551 -2.45 28.22 37.43
N ILE A 552 -2.75 27.21 36.61
CA ILE A 552 -1.97 25.98 36.55
C ILE A 552 -1.24 25.98 35.22
N ILE A 553 0.08 26.09 35.27
CA ILE A 553 0.95 26.11 34.10
C ILE A 553 1.41 24.67 33.84
N ILE A 554 1.08 24.14 32.67
CA ILE A 554 1.31 22.74 32.32
C ILE A 554 2.29 22.68 31.15
N ASN A 555 3.38 21.96 31.29
CA ASN A 555 4.26 21.62 30.17
C ASN A 555 3.73 20.39 29.43
N ASP A 556 3.28 20.56 28.19
CA ASP A 556 2.72 19.45 27.40
C ASP A 556 3.77 18.42 26.94
N GLU A 557 5.06 18.77 27.00
CA GLU A 557 6.18 17.87 26.72
C GLU A 557 6.54 16.99 27.94
N GLY A 558 5.97 17.28 29.12
CA GLY A 558 6.24 16.55 30.37
C GLY A 558 7.62 16.83 30.99
N GLY A 559 8.30 17.89 30.56
CA GLY A 559 9.54 18.35 31.19
C GLY A 559 9.28 19.16 32.47
N ASP A 560 10.15 19.03 33.46
CA ASP A 560 10.08 19.80 34.70
C ASP A 560 10.25 21.31 34.44
N LEU A 561 9.46 22.13 35.15
CA LEU A 561 9.48 23.60 35.09
C LEU A 561 10.36 24.23 36.20
N VAL A 562 11.06 23.40 36.97
CA VAL A 562 11.81 23.79 38.18
C VAL A 562 13.26 23.34 38.09
N ASP A 563 14.16 24.16 38.65
CA ASP A 563 15.60 23.87 38.69
C ASP A 563 16.01 23.33 40.07
N GLN A 564 15.34 22.28 40.54
CA GLN A 564 15.65 21.64 41.83
C GLN A 564 16.55 20.40 41.66
N PRO A 565 17.42 20.09 42.64
CA PRO A 565 18.25 18.88 42.59
C PRO A 565 17.35 17.64 42.67
N LEU A 566 17.56 16.72 41.72
CA LEU A 566 16.81 15.46 41.65
C LEU A 566 17.11 14.59 42.88
N PRO A 567 16.09 13.94 43.48
CA PRO A 567 16.32 13.00 44.57
C PRO A 567 17.07 11.76 44.08
N PRO A 568 17.82 11.07 44.96
CA PRO A 568 18.61 9.90 44.57
C PRO A 568 17.77 8.70 44.10
N MET A 569 16.53 8.62 44.57
CA MET A 569 15.53 7.60 44.22
C MET A 569 14.11 8.14 44.46
N SER A 570 13.09 7.44 43.94
CA SER A 570 11.69 7.82 44.13
C SER A 570 11.24 7.64 45.57
N LEU A 571 10.29 8.46 46.05
CA LEU A 571 9.80 8.43 47.42
C LEU A 571 9.37 7.02 47.89
N TYR A 572 8.65 6.29 47.05
CA TYR A 572 8.13 4.97 47.40
C TYR A 572 9.18 3.85 47.36
N ASP A 573 10.37 4.13 46.81
CA ASP A 573 11.48 3.19 46.80
C ASP A 573 12.28 3.26 48.11
N PHE A 574 12.16 4.33 48.90
CA PHE A 574 12.84 4.45 50.19
C PHE A 574 12.31 3.42 51.20
N PRO A 575 13.12 2.99 52.17
CA PRO A 575 12.65 2.22 53.33
C PRO A 575 11.52 2.97 54.03
N ALA A 576 10.46 2.25 54.46
CA ALA A 576 9.23 2.85 54.99
C ALA A 576 9.46 3.88 56.12
N GLN A 577 10.49 3.69 56.95
CA GLN A 577 10.85 4.58 58.05
C GLN A 577 11.42 5.93 57.57
N GLU A 578 12.09 5.95 56.42
CA GLU A 578 12.70 7.15 55.83
C GLU A 578 11.72 7.89 54.91
N GLN A 579 10.70 7.19 54.39
CA GLN A 579 9.69 7.75 53.49
C GLN A 579 9.04 9.02 54.04
N TRP A 580 8.65 9.05 55.32
CA TRP A 580 7.99 10.22 55.90
C TRP A 580 8.91 11.45 55.92
N THR A 581 10.17 11.26 56.33
CA THR A 581 11.17 12.34 56.40
C THR A 581 11.49 12.87 55.02
N GLU A 582 11.68 11.98 54.04
CA GLU A 582 11.93 12.39 52.65
C GLU A 582 10.70 13.07 52.04
N PHE A 583 9.49 12.63 52.36
CA PHE A 583 8.27 13.31 51.94
C PHE A 583 8.18 14.74 52.51
N GLN A 584 8.49 14.94 53.79
CA GLN A 584 8.53 16.26 54.41
C GLN A 584 9.59 17.16 53.76
N ARG A 585 10.78 16.62 53.46
CA ARG A 585 11.85 17.33 52.75
C ARG A 585 11.43 17.74 51.33
N LEU A 586 10.78 16.84 50.59
CA LEU A 586 10.24 17.13 49.26
C LEU A 586 9.12 18.18 49.33
N ALA A 587 8.21 18.07 50.30
CA ALA A 587 7.16 19.06 50.50
C ALA A 587 7.74 20.45 50.84
N GLU A 588 8.73 20.53 51.71
CA GLU A 588 9.40 21.79 52.06
C GLU A 588 10.02 22.46 50.83
N MET A 589 10.62 21.67 49.94
CA MET A 589 11.26 22.16 48.72
C MET A 589 10.27 22.52 47.61
N LEU A 590 9.18 21.76 47.44
CA LEU A 590 8.32 21.82 46.24
C LEU A 590 6.98 22.53 46.44
N LEU A 591 6.59 22.83 47.69
CA LEU A 591 5.39 23.64 47.97
C LEU A 591 5.61 25.14 47.65
N GLN A 592 6.86 25.60 47.65
CA GLN A 592 7.23 26.98 47.33
C GLN A 592 8.55 26.99 46.56
N THR A 593 8.50 26.61 45.30
CA THR A 593 9.68 26.49 44.45
C THR A 593 9.70 27.57 43.37
N PRO A 594 10.84 28.23 43.11
CA PRO A 594 10.97 29.08 41.94
C PRO A 594 10.85 28.22 40.68
N PHE A 595 10.05 28.69 39.73
CA PHE A 595 9.85 28.03 38.45
C PHE A 595 10.04 29.03 37.31
N HIS A 596 10.46 28.50 36.16
CA HIS A 596 10.58 29.24 34.91
C HIS A 596 9.82 28.48 33.83
N ALA A 597 8.87 29.14 33.19
CA ALA A 597 8.06 28.54 32.14
C ALA A 597 8.05 29.46 30.91
N GLU A 598 8.58 28.97 29.79
CA GLU A 598 8.60 29.68 28.51
C GLU A 598 8.04 28.78 27.41
N GLY A 599 7.04 29.26 26.68
CA GLY A 599 6.44 28.50 25.59
C GLY A 599 5.25 29.18 24.93
N ILE A 600 4.68 28.51 23.93
CA ILE A 600 3.45 28.95 23.27
C ILE A 600 2.26 28.30 23.97
N ILE A 601 1.22 29.07 24.21
CA ILE A 601 -0.02 28.55 24.78
C ILE A 601 -0.73 27.65 23.76
N THR A 602 -0.83 26.36 24.05
CA THR A 602 -1.49 25.36 23.17
C THR A 602 -2.95 25.11 23.55
N GLY A 603 -3.31 25.41 24.79
CA GLY A 603 -4.61 25.12 25.37
C GLY A 603 -4.84 25.98 26.61
N ILE A 604 -6.09 26.43 26.73
CA ILE A 604 -6.55 27.20 27.89
C ILE A 604 -7.92 26.66 28.26
N TYR A 605 -8.10 26.24 29.50
CA TYR A 605 -9.42 25.96 30.06
C TYR A 605 -9.51 26.44 31.51
N THR A 606 -10.71 26.70 31.99
CA THR A 606 -10.95 27.11 33.38
C THR A 606 -11.72 26.00 34.07
N ASP A 607 -11.24 25.57 35.23
CA ASP A 607 -11.93 24.55 36.02
C ASP A 607 -13.10 25.13 36.84
N ALA A 608 -13.84 24.24 37.50
CA ALA A 608 -14.98 24.63 38.35
C ALA A 608 -14.57 25.48 39.57
N ASN A 609 -13.29 25.46 39.95
CA ASN A 609 -12.75 26.24 41.06
C ASN A 609 -12.29 27.64 40.61
N GLY A 610 -12.42 27.98 39.32
CA GLY A 610 -12.00 29.25 38.76
C GLY A 610 -10.50 29.35 38.48
N THR A 611 -9.78 28.23 38.55
CA THR A 611 -8.35 28.17 38.22
C THR A 611 -8.19 27.99 36.72
N GLN A 612 -7.31 28.80 36.12
CA GLN A 612 -7.08 28.77 34.67
C GLN A 612 -5.90 27.85 34.36
N HIS A 613 -6.17 26.76 33.66
CA HIS A 613 -5.17 25.81 33.18
C HIS A 613 -4.62 26.32 31.86
N VAL A 614 -3.31 26.53 31.80
CA VAL A 614 -2.58 27.04 30.65
C VAL A 614 -1.54 26.01 30.25
N THR A 615 -1.77 25.32 29.13
CA THR A 615 -0.79 24.38 28.58
C THR A 615 0.19 25.12 27.69
N LEU A 616 1.48 24.92 27.96
CA LEU A 616 2.60 25.51 27.25
C LEU A 616 3.37 24.42 26.51
N HIS A 617 3.75 24.76 25.29
CA HIS A 617 4.71 23.99 24.49
C HIS A 617 6.00 24.78 24.34
N ARG A 618 7.13 24.16 24.69
CA ARG A 618 8.43 24.85 24.76
C ARG A 618 8.90 25.29 23.36
N ILE A 619 9.23 26.56 23.20
CA ILE A 619 9.96 27.04 22.01
C ILE A 619 11.45 26.87 22.30
N SER A 620 12.03 25.72 21.95
CA SER A 620 13.44 25.49 22.25
C SER A 620 14.43 26.02 21.22
N ASP A 621 14.04 26.33 19.97
CA ASP A 621 15.00 26.81 18.94
C ASP A 621 14.35 27.60 17.80
N THR A 622 15.00 28.66 17.33
CA THR A 622 14.61 29.39 16.09
C THR A 622 14.52 28.47 14.86
N HIS A 623 15.19 27.32 14.88
CA HIS A 623 15.12 26.30 13.83
C HIS A 623 13.78 25.57 13.78
N SER A 624 13.08 25.36 14.91
CA SER A 624 11.77 24.67 14.92
C SER A 624 10.70 25.52 14.23
N LEU A 625 10.74 26.85 14.40
CA LEU A 625 9.85 27.79 13.72
C LEU A 625 9.97 27.71 12.18
N TRP A 626 11.19 27.70 11.64
CA TRP A 626 11.41 27.56 10.20
C TRP A 626 10.94 26.21 9.67
N SER A 627 11.08 25.14 10.45
CA SER A 627 10.55 23.82 10.11
C SER A 627 9.01 23.82 10.07
N TYR A 628 8.32 24.45 11.02
CA TYR A 628 6.86 24.55 11.02
C TYR A 628 6.30 25.38 9.86
N ILE A 629 6.96 26.49 9.52
CA ILE A 629 6.62 27.30 8.34
C ILE A 629 6.85 26.48 7.05
N GLY A 630 7.97 25.75 6.98
CA GLY A 630 8.30 24.88 5.85
C GLY A 630 7.27 23.76 5.64
N ILE A 631 6.84 23.09 6.72
CA ILE A 631 5.79 22.07 6.71
C ILE A 631 4.47 22.66 6.18
N SER A 632 4.09 23.85 6.63
CA SER A 632 2.84 24.50 6.23
C SER A 632 2.84 24.89 4.75
N LEU A 633 3.93 25.48 4.27
CA LEU A 633 4.09 25.82 2.85
C LEU A 633 4.09 24.58 1.95
N MET A 634 4.77 23.52 2.39
CA MET A 634 4.84 22.26 1.66
C MET A 634 3.47 21.57 1.60
N LEU A 635 2.69 21.60 2.69
CA LEU A 635 1.32 21.07 2.72
C LEU A 635 0.43 21.78 1.69
N ILE A 636 0.44 23.11 1.66
CA ILE A 636 -0.33 23.91 0.70
C ILE A 636 0.11 23.61 -0.73
N ALA A 637 1.42 23.53 -0.98
CA ALA A 637 1.96 23.22 -2.30
C ALA A 637 1.54 21.82 -2.79
N MET A 638 1.59 20.80 -1.92
CA MET A 638 1.19 19.44 -2.31
C MET A 638 -0.32 19.31 -2.53
N LEU A 639 -1.15 19.99 -1.73
CA LEU A 639 -2.60 20.05 -1.95
C LEU A 639 -2.94 20.72 -3.29
N ALA A 640 -2.31 21.85 -3.60
CA ALA A 640 -2.49 22.53 -4.88
C ALA A 640 -2.02 21.66 -6.05
N CYS A 641 -0.86 21.01 -5.94
CA CYS A 641 -0.34 20.10 -6.97
C CYS A 641 -1.26 18.89 -7.19
N ALA A 642 -1.75 18.25 -6.13
CA ALA A 642 -2.66 17.12 -6.22
C ALA A 642 -4.01 17.52 -6.83
N ALA A 643 -4.56 18.69 -6.47
CA ALA A 643 -5.80 19.19 -7.02
C ALA A 643 -5.67 19.56 -8.51
N ILE A 644 -4.68 20.37 -8.88
CA ILE A 644 -4.47 20.81 -10.26
C ILE A 644 -4.18 19.62 -11.17
N ASN A 645 -3.22 18.77 -10.80
CA ASN A 645 -2.87 17.62 -11.63
C ASN A 645 -3.92 16.50 -11.57
N GLY A 646 -4.67 16.38 -10.47
CA GLY A 646 -5.83 15.49 -10.38
C GLY A 646 -6.93 15.87 -11.35
N VAL A 647 -7.28 17.16 -11.43
CA VAL A 647 -8.25 17.68 -12.42
C VAL A 647 -7.75 17.47 -13.85
N LEU A 648 -6.46 17.70 -14.10
CA LEU A 648 -5.83 17.48 -15.40
C LEU A 648 -5.59 15.99 -15.74
N ALA A 649 -5.76 15.07 -14.78
CA ALA A 649 -5.65 13.63 -14.96
C ALA A 649 -7.02 12.96 -15.13
N LEU A 650 -8.11 13.64 -14.77
CA LEU A 650 -9.46 13.15 -15.04
C LEU A 650 -9.67 13.10 -16.56
N PRO A 651 -10.10 11.96 -17.12
CA PRO A 651 -10.52 11.90 -18.50
C PRO A 651 -11.77 12.78 -18.65
N GLN A 652 -11.63 13.97 -19.21
CA GLN A 652 -12.79 14.85 -19.43
C GLN A 652 -13.66 14.26 -20.55
N PRO A 653 -14.92 13.86 -20.30
CA PRO A 653 -15.78 13.26 -21.32
C PRO A 653 -16.31 14.25 -22.36
N HIS A 654 -16.08 15.57 -22.21
CA HIS A 654 -16.78 16.60 -23.01
C HIS A 654 -15.93 17.74 -23.60
N THR A 655 -14.59 17.69 -23.55
CA THR A 655 -13.75 18.84 -23.97
C THR A 655 -12.95 18.61 -25.25
N TYR A 656 -13.16 17.49 -25.94
CA TYR A 656 -12.67 17.27 -27.30
C TYR A 656 -13.57 17.84 -28.41
N PRO A 657 -14.92 17.87 -28.30
CA PRO A 657 -15.75 18.45 -29.34
C PRO A 657 -15.64 19.98 -29.41
N ALA A 658 -15.46 20.67 -28.28
CA ALA A 658 -15.47 22.14 -28.23
C ALA A 658 -14.15 22.77 -28.70
N LEU A 659 -12.99 22.24 -28.31
CA LEU A 659 -11.70 22.77 -28.74
C LEU A 659 -11.41 22.44 -30.22
N ALA A 660 -11.83 21.25 -30.69
CA ALA A 660 -11.76 20.90 -32.11
C ALA A 660 -12.75 21.73 -32.96
N ALA A 661 -13.94 22.02 -32.43
CA ALA A 661 -14.89 22.93 -33.09
C ALA A 661 -14.43 24.40 -33.08
N GLU A 662 -13.72 24.87 -32.06
CA GLU A 662 -13.20 26.24 -31.98
C GLU A 662 -11.96 26.45 -32.87
N VAL A 663 -11.12 25.41 -33.03
CA VAL A 663 -10.03 25.38 -34.00
C VAL A 663 -10.55 25.24 -35.44
N ALA A 664 -11.64 24.49 -35.67
CA ALA A 664 -12.33 24.43 -36.96
C ALA A 664 -13.07 25.75 -37.29
N ALA A 665 -13.60 26.46 -36.29
CA ALA A 665 -14.36 27.70 -36.47
C ALA A 665 -13.47 28.95 -36.68
N THR A 666 -12.20 28.91 -36.29
CA THR A 666 -11.29 30.07 -36.40
C THR A 666 -10.57 30.22 -37.75
N GLY A 667 -10.78 29.30 -38.70
CA GLY A 667 -10.46 29.52 -40.12
C GLY A 667 -9.00 29.89 -40.43
N LYS A 668 -8.03 29.49 -39.59
CA LYS A 668 -6.62 29.89 -39.72
C LYS A 668 -5.64 28.76 -40.07
N LEU A 669 -6.11 27.55 -40.34
CA LEU A 669 -5.28 26.47 -40.91
C LEU A 669 -5.62 26.13 -42.37
N CYS A 670 -6.34 27.00 -43.09
CA CYS A 670 -6.57 26.81 -44.52
C CYS A 670 -5.35 27.33 -45.31
N VAL A 671 -4.44 26.43 -45.69
CA VAL A 671 -3.74 26.62 -46.97
C VAL A 671 -4.78 26.32 -48.06
N PRO A 672 -5.02 27.21 -49.05
CA PRO A 672 -6.09 27.02 -50.01
C PRO A 672 -5.79 25.80 -50.89
N GLY A 673 -6.56 24.72 -50.70
CA GLY A 673 -6.47 23.49 -51.49
C GLY A 673 -6.52 22.17 -50.70
N CYS A 674 -6.35 22.17 -49.37
CA CYS A 674 -6.38 20.95 -48.55
C CYS A 674 -7.67 20.85 -47.70
N ALA A 675 -8.43 19.77 -47.87
CA ALA A 675 -9.42 19.33 -46.88
C ALA A 675 -8.71 18.44 -45.86
N THR A 676 -8.57 18.90 -44.61
CA THR A 676 -7.90 18.14 -43.56
C THR A 676 -8.85 17.07 -43.00
N LEU A 677 -8.87 15.88 -43.63
CA LEU A 677 -9.47 14.69 -43.03
C LEU A 677 -8.41 13.96 -42.22
N VAL A 678 -8.42 14.13 -40.89
CA VAL A 678 -7.57 13.35 -39.98
C VAL A 678 -8.18 11.95 -39.85
N PRO A 679 -7.53 10.87 -40.33
CA PRO A 679 -7.96 9.53 -40.01
C PRO A 679 -7.52 9.25 -38.58
N TYR A 680 -8.45 9.45 -37.64
CA TYR A 680 -8.35 8.83 -36.32
C TYR A 680 -8.55 7.33 -36.51
N PHE A 681 -7.47 6.55 -36.48
CA PHE A 681 -7.56 5.15 -36.07
C PHE A 681 -7.97 5.13 -34.59
N TYR A 682 -9.27 5.24 -34.33
CA TYR A 682 -9.85 4.71 -33.10
C TYR A 682 -10.02 3.22 -33.33
N SER A 683 -8.98 2.45 -33.00
CA SER A 683 -9.28 1.24 -32.27
C SER A 683 -9.76 1.71 -30.91
N ILE A 684 -11.06 1.62 -30.64
CA ILE A 684 -11.50 1.45 -29.26
C ILE A 684 -10.99 0.06 -28.87
N GLU A 685 -9.69 -0.03 -28.58
CA GLU A 685 -9.25 -0.95 -27.55
C GLU A 685 -9.64 -0.26 -26.23
N THR A 686 -10.94 -0.34 -25.90
CA THR A 686 -11.27 -0.87 -24.59
C THR A 686 -10.27 -1.99 -24.35
N LYS A 687 -9.59 -1.96 -23.21
CA LYS A 687 -8.71 -3.02 -22.77
C LYS A 687 -9.49 -4.32 -22.51
N ALA A 688 -10.43 -4.70 -23.37
CA ALA A 688 -10.52 -6.07 -23.83
C ALA A 688 -9.18 -6.38 -24.50
N MET A 689 -8.22 -6.88 -23.70
CA MET A 689 -7.39 -7.92 -24.25
C MET A 689 -8.37 -8.95 -24.81
N SER A 690 -8.64 -8.90 -26.11
CA SER A 690 -8.97 -10.11 -26.84
C SER A 690 -7.72 -10.97 -26.70
N GLY A 691 -7.62 -11.66 -25.56
CA GLY A 691 -6.96 -12.94 -25.50
C GLY A 691 -7.78 -13.82 -26.42
N ALA A 692 -7.54 -13.68 -27.73
CA ALA A 692 -8.21 -14.49 -28.73
C ALA A 692 -7.91 -15.93 -28.36
N ILE A 693 -8.93 -16.61 -27.84
CA ILE A 693 -8.81 -18.00 -27.44
C ILE A 693 -8.62 -18.76 -28.75
N ALA A 694 -7.49 -19.44 -28.90
CA ALA A 694 -7.30 -20.37 -30.00
C ALA A 694 -8.19 -21.60 -29.75
N TRP A 695 -9.46 -21.51 -30.11
CA TRP A 695 -10.48 -22.51 -29.79
C TRP A 695 -10.18 -23.89 -30.38
N GLN A 696 -9.41 -23.98 -31.45
CA GLN A 696 -8.88 -25.23 -32.01
C GLN A 696 -7.95 -25.99 -31.04
N ASP A 697 -7.30 -25.28 -30.12
CA ASP A 697 -6.40 -25.84 -29.11
C ASP A 697 -7.10 -26.14 -27.78
N VAL A 698 -8.39 -25.86 -27.68
CA VAL A 698 -9.17 -26.01 -26.43
C VAL A 698 -10.12 -27.19 -26.55
N ASP A 699 -10.03 -28.11 -25.61
CA ASP A 699 -10.93 -29.27 -25.52
C ASP A 699 -11.94 -29.12 -24.38
N THR A 700 -11.53 -28.47 -23.28
CA THR A 700 -12.31 -28.40 -22.03
C THR A 700 -12.60 -26.95 -21.65
N LEU A 701 -13.87 -26.68 -21.34
CA LEU A 701 -14.33 -25.52 -20.61
C LEU A 701 -14.60 -25.94 -19.16
N LEU A 702 -13.80 -25.43 -18.24
CA LEU A 702 -14.03 -25.55 -16.82
C LEU A 702 -14.70 -24.26 -16.34
N LEU A 703 -15.81 -24.37 -15.63
CA LEU A 703 -16.66 -23.22 -15.32
C LEU A 703 -17.04 -23.24 -13.84
N ASP A 704 -16.93 -22.09 -13.19
CA ASP A 704 -17.58 -21.91 -11.89
C ASP A 704 -19.10 -21.73 -12.03
N MET A 705 -19.82 -21.80 -10.91
CA MET A 705 -21.28 -21.66 -10.85
C MET A 705 -21.69 -20.26 -10.43
N ASP A 706 -21.34 -19.85 -9.21
CA ASP A 706 -21.89 -18.66 -8.55
C ASP A 706 -21.12 -17.41 -9.00
N GLY A 707 -21.83 -16.38 -9.45
CA GLY A 707 -21.22 -15.21 -10.07
C GLY A 707 -20.56 -15.48 -11.43
N THR A 708 -20.73 -16.68 -11.98
CA THR A 708 -20.13 -17.10 -13.25
C THR A 708 -21.17 -17.60 -14.24
N LEU A 709 -21.98 -18.60 -13.89
CA LEU A 709 -23.11 -19.07 -14.70
C LEU A 709 -24.45 -18.63 -14.09
N LEU A 710 -24.48 -18.49 -12.77
CA LEU A 710 -25.59 -17.95 -12.00
C LEU A 710 -25.27 -16.55 -11.52
N ASP A 711 -26.30 -15.73 -11.39
CA ASP A 711 -26.19 -14.40 -10.81
C ASP A 711 -25.88 -14.48 -9.30
N LEU A 712 -24.79 -13.82 -8.87
CA LEU A 712 -24.33 -13.82 -7.48
C LEU A 712 -25.27 -13.06 -6.53
N ALA A 713 -26.23 -12.30 -7.06
CA ALA A 713 -27.24 -11.59 -6.27
C ALA A 713 -27.95 -12.48 -5.24
N PHE A 714 -28.18 -13.75 -5.59
CA PHE A 714 -28.77 -14.75 -4.69
C PHE A 714 -27.89 -14.97 -3.44
N ASP A 715 -26.62 -15.35 -3.62
CA ASP A 715 -25.70 -15.66 -2.53
C ASP A 715 -25.37 -14.40 -1.71
N ASN A 716 -25.19 -13.26 -2.38
CA ASN A 716 -24.96 -11.98 -1.72
C ASN A 716 -26.13 -11.61 -0.80
N HIS A 717 -27.37 -11.74 -1.28
CA HIS A 717 -28.54 -11.52 -0.42
C HIS A 717 -28.62 -12.52 0.74
N PHE A 718 -28.40 -13.81 0.46
CA PHE A 718 -28.49 -14.87 1.46
C PHE A 718 -27.48 -14.66 2.60
N TRP A 719 -26.19 -14.55 2.27
CA TRP A 719 -25.12 -14.48 3.27
C TRP A 719 -24.94 -13.09 3.87
N LYS A 720 -25.10 -12.01 3.08
CA LYS A 720 -24.88 -10.64 3.60
C LYS A 720 -26.13 -10.05 4.26
N LYS A 721 -27.33 -10.58 4.08
CA LYS A 721 -28.56 -10.00 4.67
C LYS A 721 -29.38 -11.02 5.45
N LEU A 722 -29.83 -12.08 4.79
CA LEU A 722 -30.78 -13.02 5.41
C LEU A 722 -30.19 -13.77 6.60
N VAL A 723 -28.95 -14.27 6.50
CA VAL A 723 -28.31 -15.00 7.61
C VAL A 723 -28.11 -14.09 8.85
N PRO A 724 -27.57 -12.87 8.75
CA PRO A 724 -27.53 -11.92 9.87
C PRO A 724 -28.89 -11.58 10.47
N GLU A 725 -29.90 -11.31 9.64
CA GLU A 725 -31.25 -11.01 10.10
C GLU A 725 -31.86 -12.20 10.87
N THR A 726 -31.70 -13.42 10.34
CA THR A 726 -32.21 -14.63 10.97
C THR A 726 -31.49 -14.91 12.29
N LEU A 727 -30.16 -14.72 12.34
CA LEU A 727 -29.38 -14.89 13.56
C LEU A 727 -29.77 -13.88 14.65
N SER A 728 -29.97 -12.62 14.27
CA SER A 728 -30.44 -11.55 15.15
C SER A 728 -31.79 -11.92 15.77
N LEU A 729 -32.74 -12.36 14.95
CA LEU A 729 -34.07 -12.79 15.40
C LEU A 729 -34.01 -14.02 16.31
N GLN A 730 -33.23 -15.05 15.93
CA GLN A 730 -33.13 -16.30 16.69
C GLN A 730 -32.49 -16.09 18.07
N ARG A 731 -31.43 -15.27 18.15
CA ARG A 731 -30.67 -15.04 19.39
C ARG A 731 -31.18 -13.85 20.21
N GLY A 732 -32.10 -13.05 19.67
CA GLY A 732 -32.63 -11.86 20.33
C GLY A 732 -31.57 -10.76 20.53
N ILE A 733 -30.60 -10.67 19.63
CA ILE A 733 -29.52 -9.67 19.67
C ILE A 733 -29.77 -8.54 18.66
N PRO A 734 -29.27 -7.32 18.89
CA PRO A 734 -29.33 -6.25 17.90
C PRO A 734 -28.77 -6.68 16.54
N LEU A 735 -29.37 -6.22 15.45
CA LEU A 735 -28.94 -6.59 14.09
C LEU A 735 -27.47 -6.23 13.83
N GLN A 736 -27.01 -5.10 14.37
CA GLN A 736 -25.61 -4.68 14.25
C GLN A 736 -24.65 -5.68 14.93
N ASP A 737 -25.00 -6.18 16.11
CA ASP A 737 -24.20 -7.17 16.83
C ASP A 737 -24.17 -8.51 16.07
N ALA A 738 -25.26 -8.88 15.41
CA ALA A 738 -25.30 -10.05 14.54
C ALA A 738 -24.38 -9.89 13.33
N TYR A 739 -24.35 -8.70 12.71
CA TYR A 739 -23.41 -8.38 11.62
C TYR A 739 -21.95 -8.48 12.05
N GLU A 740 -21.60 -7.93 13.22
CA GLU A 740 -20.23 -7.97 13.73
C GLU A 740 -19.79 -9.40 14.09
N LEU A 741 -20.69 -10.18 14.70
CA LEU A 741 -20.44 -11.58 15.00
C LEU A 741 -20.20 -12.37 13.72
N ILE A 742 -21.11 -12.27 12.74
CA ILE A 742 -21.00 -12.99 11.47
C ILE A 742 -19.75 -12.58 10.70
N SER A 743 -19.45 -11.27 10.63
CA SER A 743 -18.25 -10.79 9.95
C SER A 743 -16.97 -11.40 10.53
N ARG A 744 -16.89 -11.53 11.86
CA ARG A 744 -15.77 -12.19 12.55
C ARG A 744 -15.68 -13.68 12.20
N GLU A 745 -16.81 -14.38 12.22
CA GLU A 745 -16.87 -15.81 11.89
C GLU A 745 -16.48 -16.07 10.43
N TYR A 746 -16.98 -15.24 9.51
CA TYR A 746 -16.64 -15.26 8.08
C TYR A 746 -15.12 -15.12 7.90
N HIS A 747 -14.52 -14.07 8.47
CA HIS A 747 -13.09 -13.84 8.34
C HIS A 747 -12.23 -15.00 8.89
N ALA A 748 -12.71 -15.71 9.91
CA ALA A 748 -11.95 -16.80 10.53
C ALA A 748 -11.75 -18.02 9.61
N VAL A 749 -12.66 -18.27 8.67
CA VAL A 749 -12.64 -19.45 7.80
C VAL A 749 -12.55 -19.12 6.31
N GLN A 750 -12.46 -17.85 5.94
CA GLN A 750 -12.32 -17.42 4.55
C GLN A 750 -11.17 -18.16 3.84
N HIS A 751 -11.38 -18.49 2.56
CA HIS A 751 -10.45 -19.28 1.73
C HIS A 751 -10.22 -20.73 2.19
N THR A 752 -11.05 -21.27 3.09
CA THR A 752 -11.06 -22.69 3.46
C THR A 752 -12.31 -23.38 2.94
N LEU A 753 -12.33 -24.72 2.92
CA LEU A 753 -13.55 -25.45 2.52
C LEU A 753 -14.73 -25.18 3.48
N ASN A 754 -14.46 -24.86 4.76
CA ASN A 754 -15.51 -24.53 5.74
C ASN A 754 -16.26 -23.26 5.36
N TRP A 755 -15.62 -22.31 4.69
CA TRP A 755 -16.30 -21.10 4.18
C TRP A 755 -17.49 -21.44 3.27
N TYR A 756 -17.37 -22.49 2.47
CA TYR A 756 -18.38 -22.89 1.49
C TYR A 756 -19.36 -23.96 2.03
N CYS A 757 -19.15 -24.44 3.25
CA CYS A 757 -19.83 -25.60 3.81
C CYS A 757 -21.11 -25.22 4.57
N LEU A 758 -22.28 -25.63 4.08
CA LEU A 758 -23.56 -25.34 4.77
C LEU A 758 -23.68 -26.07 6.12
N ASP A 759 -23.16 -27.29 6.24
CA ASP A 759 -23.19 -28.05 7.49
C ASP A 759 -22.38 -27.33 8.58
N TYR A 760 -21.20 -26.84 8.22
CA TYR A 760 -20.34 -26.04 9.12
C TYR A 760 -21.09 -24.80 9.61
N TRP A 761 -21.72 -24.04 8.71
CA TRP A 761 -22.45 -22.85 9.09
C TRP A 761 -23.70 -23.14 9.91
N SER A 762 -24.37 -24.26 9.64
CA SER A 762 -25.54 -24.69 10.40
C SER A 762 -25.16 -24.97 11.86
N GLU A 763 -24.07 -25.70 12.06
CA GLU A 763 -23.54 -25.98 13.40
C GLU A 763 -23.02 -24.72 14.08
N ARG A 764 -22.21 -23.92 13.37
CA ARG A 764 -21.53 -22.74 13.92
C ARG A 764 -22.50 -21.65 14.37
N LEU A 765 -23.55 -21.42 13.58
CA LEU A 765 -24.54 -20.37 13.83
C LEU A 765 -25.75 -20.87 14.61
N GLY A 766 -25.98 -22.18 14.64
CA GLY A 766 -27.19 -22.78 15.20
C GLY A 766 -28.43 -22.52 14.34
N LEU A 767 -28.25 -22.26 13.05
CA LEU A 767 -29.31 -21.99 12.06
C LEU A 767 -29.47 -23.19 11.13
N ASP A 768 -30.68 -23.44 10.63
CA ASP A 768 -30.88 -24.45 9.59
C ASP A 768 -30.57 -23.84 8.21
N ILE A 769 -29.27 -23.70 7.92
CA ILE A 769 -28.81 -23.06 6.67
C ILE A 769 -29.28 -23.85 5.45
N CYS A 770 -29.35 -25.18 5.55
CA CYS A 770 -29.83 -26.03 4.46
C CYS A 770 -31.31 -25.78 4.14
N ALA A 771 -32.19 -25.71 5.14
CA ALA A 771 -33.60 -25.38 4.93
C ALA A 771 -33.77 -23.95 4.41
N MET A 772 -33.04 -22.98 4.98
CA MET A 772 -33.05 -21.60 4.50
C MET A 772 -32.61 -21.49 3.03
N THR A 773 -31.58 -22.26 2.64
CA THR A 773 -31.10 -22.29 1.25
C THR A 773 -32.18 -22.84 0.32
N THR A 774 -32.85 -23.94 0.72
CA THR A 774 -33.98 -24.51 -0.05
C THR A 774 -35.13 -23.52 -0.18
N GLU A 775 -35.49 -22.80 0.89
CA GLU A 775 -36.56 -21.80 0.86
C GLU A 775 -36.26 -20.63 -0.10
N GLN A 776 -35.00 -20.17 -0.13
CA GLN A 776 -34.60 -19.08 -1.03
C GLN A 776 -34.32 -19.55 -2.46
N GLY A 777 -34.23 -20.86 -2.71
CA GLY A 777 -33.89 -21.47 -4.00
C GLY A 777 -34.55 -20.85 -5.24
N PRO A 778 -35.85 -20.51 -5.25
CA PRO A 778 -36.52 -19.87 -6.39
C PRO A 778 -35.94 -18.52 -6.83
N LYS A 779 -35.11 -17.86 -6.00
CA LYS A 779 -34.41 -16.61 -6.35
C LYS A 779 -33.11 -16.84 -7.13
N ALA A 780 -32.61 -18.08 -7.21
CA ALA A 780 -31.44 -18.40 -8.01
C ALA A 780 -31.77 -18.23 -9.50
N ALA A 781 -30.96 -17.44 -10.21
CA ALA A 781 -31.17 -17.11 -11.62
C ALA A 781 -29.92 -17.38 -12.45
N LEU A 782 -30.11 -17.89 -13.67
CA LEU A 782 -29.06 -17.93 -14.68
C LEU A 782 -28.75 -16.51 -15.16
N ARG A 783 -27.50 -16.26 -15.50
CA ARG A 783 -27.17 -15.08 -16.29
C ARG A 783 -27.71 -15.24 -17.71
N GLU A 784 -28.13 -14.14 -18.33
CA GLU A 784 -28.75 -14.16 -19.67
C GLU A 784 -27.83 -14.70 -20.77
N ASP A 785 -26.52 -14.54 -20.60
CA ASP A 785 -25.47 -14.96 -21.53
C ASP A 785 -25.04 -16.43 -21.36
N THR A 786 -25.48 -17.10 -20.29
CA THR A 786 -25.02 -18.46 -19.94
C THR A 786 -25.52 -19.52 -20.90
N VAL A 787 -26.83 -19.61 -21.13
CA VAL A 787 -27.40 -20.65 -22.00
C VAL A 787 -26.90 -20.51 -23.45
N PRO A 788 -26.90 -19.32 -24.08
CA PRO A 788 -26.36 -19.14 -25.42
C PRO A 788 -24.89 -19.60 -25.54
N PHE A 789 -24.07 -19.27 -24.54
CA PHE A 789 -22.66 -19.67 -24.51
C PHE A 789 -22.46 -21.18 -24.38
N LEU A 790 -23.18 -21.83 -23.46
CA LEU A 790 -23.05 -23.27 -23.23
C LEU A 790 -23.53 -24.11 -24.41
N GLU A 791 -24.58 -23.66 -25.11
CA GLU A 791 -25.05 -24.32 -26.34
C GLU A 791 -24.08 -24.11 -27.51
N ALA A 792 -23.50 -22.91 -27.66
CA ALA A 792 -22.44 -22.69 -28.66
C ALA A 792 -21.23 -23.59 -28.36
N ALA A 793 -20.77 -23.65 -27.11
CA ALA A 793 -19.68 -24.52 -26.68
C ALA A 793 -19.95 -26.00 -26.99
N LYS A 794 -21.19 -26.45 -26.77
CA LYS A 794 -21.64 -27.80 -27.11
C LYS A 794 -21.54 -28.06 -28.61
N ALA A 795 -22.04 -27.13 -29.42
CA ALA A 795 -22.04 -27.24 -30.87
C ALA A 795 -20.61 -27.32 -31.43
N SER A 796 -19.65 -26.62 -30.80
CA SER A 796 -18.22 -26.65 -31.14
C SER A 796 -17.46 -27.81 -30.49
N GLY A 797 -18.15 -28.79 -29.91
CA GLY A 797 -17.57 -30.02 -29.38
C GLY A 797 -16.72 -29.84 -28.11
N LYS A 798 -16.89 -28.74 -27.36
CA LYS A 798 -16.14 -28.49 -26.12
C LYS A 798 -16.78 -29.23 -24.96
N ARG A 799 -15.96 -29.90 -24.14
CA ARG A 799 -16.41 -30.55 -22.90
C ARG A 799 -16.63 -29.48 -21.83
N ARG A 800 -17.85 -29.35 -21.32
CA ARG A 800 -18.26 -28.31 -20.37
C ARG A 800 -18.40 -28.90 -18.99
N ILE A 801 -17.45 -28.60 -18.11
CA ILE A 801 -17.38 -29.14 -16.75
C ILE A 801 -17.62 -28.00 -15.77
N LEU A 802 -18.61 -28.16 -14.89
CA LEU A 802 -18.77 -27.28 -13.73
C LEU A 802 -17.86 -27.73 -12.60
N LEU A 803 -17.09 -26.81 -12.05
CA LEU A 803 -16.30 -26.98 -10.84
C LEU A 803 -16.62 -25.86 -9.86
N THR A 804 -17.43 -26.18 -8.85
CA THR A 804 -17.90 -25.19 -7.87
C THR A 804 -17.40 -25.52 -6.47
N ASN A 805 -17.05 -24.49 -5.69
CA ASN A 805 -16.79 -24.64 -4.27
C ASN A 805 -18.07 -24.89 -3.45
N ALA A 806 -19.25 -24.68 -4.04
CA ALA A 806 -20.52 -24.80 -3.33
C ALA A 806 -20.75 -26.20 -2.75
N HIS A 807 -21.33 -26.23 -1.55
CA HIS A 807 -21.80 -27.44 -0.89
C HIS A 807 -22.77 -28.26 -1.78
N PRO A 808 -22.74 -29.61 -1.75
CA PRO A 808 -23.61 -30.44 -2.59
C PRO A 808 -25.11 -30.14 -2.45
N HIS A 809 -25.58 -29.77 -1.24
CA HIS A 809 -26.98 -29.35 -1.03
C HIS A 809 -27.30 -28.03 -1.74
N ASN A 810 -26.41 -27.03 -1.66
CA ASN A 810 -26.58 -25.75 -2.34
C ASN A 810 -26.60 -25.93 -3.86
N LEU A 811 -25.65 -26.74 -4.37
CA LEU A 811 -25.61 -27.12 -5.78
C LEU A 811 -26.93 -27.77 -6.21
N ALA A 812 -27.44 -28.75 -5.47
CA ALA A 812 -28.70 -29.43 -5.80
C ALA A 812 -29.89 -28.46 -5.89
N VAL A 813 -30.06 -27.56 -4.92
CA VAL A 813 -31.13 -26.55 -4.91
C VAL A 813 -31.03 -25.62 -6.12
N LYS A 814 -29.83 -25.12 -6.41
CA LYS A 814 -29.62 -24.22 -7.56
C LYS A 814 -29.90 -24.93 -8.88
N LEU A 815 -29.49 -26.19 -9.03
CA LEU A 815 -29.78 -26.97 -10.23
C LEU A 815 -31.28 -27.22 -10.42
N GLU A 816 -32.02 -27.49 -9.34
CA GLU A 816 -33.47 -27.69 -9.38
C GLU A 816 -34.21 -26.46 -9.95
N HIS A 817 -33.83 -25.25 -9.51
CA HIS A 817 -34.52 -24.02 -9.89
C HIS A 817 -34.03 -23.39 -11.20
N THR A 818 -32.77 -23.65 -11.59
CA THR A 818 -32.17 -23.03 -12.78
C THR A 818 -32.13 -23.94 -14.00
N GLY A 819 -32.19 -25.26 -13.82
CA GLY A 819 -32.04 -26.22 -14.92
C GLY A 819 -30.63 -26.28 -15.52
N LEU A 820 -29.63 -25.69 -14.87
CA LEU A 820 -28.25 -25.58 -15.39
C LEU A 820 -27.61 -26.93 -15.74
N ASN A 821 -28.01 -28.01 -15.05
CA ASN A 821 -27.52 -29.37 -15.28
C ASN A 821 -27.80 -29.89 -16.70
N GLN A 822 -28.79 -29.33 -17.40
CA GLN A 822 -29.14 -29.74 -18.76
C GLN A 822 -28.11 -29.27 -19.81
N HIS A 823 -27.26 -28.30 -19.45
CA HIS A 823 -26.33 -27.65 -20.36
C HIS A 823 -24.86 -28.02 -20.13
N LEU A 824 -24.56 -28.92 -19.19
CA LEU A 824 -23.20 -29.27 -18.77
C LEU A 824 -22.95 -30.78 -18.88
N ASP A 825 -21.71 -31.18 -19.15
CA ASP A 825 -21.31 -32.59 -19.31
C ASP A 825 -20.96 -33.26 -17.98
N LEU A 826 -20.45 -32.49 -17.02
CA LEU A 826 -20.04 -32.97 -15.71
C LEU A 826 -20.19 -31.87 -14.65
N LEU A 827 -20.65 -32.25 -13.46
CA LEU A 827 -20.89 -31.35 -12.32
C LEU A 827 -20.04 -31.80 -11.14
N LEU A 828 -19.12 -30.96 -10.68
CA LEU A 828 -18.20 -31.27 -9.58
C LEU A 828 -18.31 -30.22 -8.48
N SER A 829 -18.66 -30.67 -7.27
CA SER A 829 -18.50 -29.89 -6.05
C SER A 829 -17.13 -30.21 -5.44
N THR A 830 -16.39 -29.20 -5.00
CA THR A 830 -15.07 -29.43 -4.39
C THR A 830 -15.14 -30.21 -3.07
N HIS A 831 -16.30 -30.26 -2.44
CA HIS A 831 -16.55 -31.08 -1.25
C HIS A 831 -16.29 -32.58 -1.48
N THR A 832 -16.43 -33.08 -2.71
CA THR A 832 -16.11 -34.49 -3.01
C THR A 832 -14.61 -34.77 -2.99
N PHE A 833 -13.78 -33.74 -3.06
CA PHE A 833 -12.31 -33.84 -3.08
C PHE A 833 -11.66 -33.36 -1.78
N GLY A 834 -12.39 -32.64 -0.93
CA GLY A 834 -11.93 -32.18 0.39
C GLY A 834 -11.03 -30.95 0.39
N TYR A 835 -10.89 -30.25 -0.74
CA TYR A 835 -10.05 -29.05 -0.88
C TYR A 835 -10.76 -27.97 -1.69
N PRO A 836 -10.68 -26.67 -1.34
CA PRO A 836 -11.31 -25.62 -2.12
C PRO A 836 -10.48 -25.26 -3.38
N LYS A 837 -11.06 -24.52 -4.34
CA LYS A 837 -10.41 -24.12 -5.60
C LYS A 837 -9.13 -23.28 -5.44
N GLU A 838 -8.96 -22.62 -4.31
CA GLU A 838 -7.75 -21.89 -3.96
C GLU A 838 -6.54 -22.82 -3.72
N ASP A 839 -6.79 -24.10 -3.38
CA ASP A 839 -5.76 -25.09 -3.05
C ASP A 839 -5.35 -25.92 -4.28
N GLN A 840 -4.03 -26.02 -4.52
CA GLN A 840 -3.47 -26.80 -5.63
C GLN A 840 -3.81 -28.29 -5.57
N ARG A 841 -4.07 -28.85 -4.38
CA ARG A 841 -4.48 -30.25 -4.21
C ARG A 841 -5.82 -30.55 -4.88
N LEU A 842 -6.73 -29.58 -4.93
CA LEU A 842 -7.98 -29.74 -5.67
C LEU A 842 -7.67 -29.94 -7.15
N TRP A 843 -6.91 -29.04 -7.75
CA TRP A 843 -6.61 -29.06 -9.19
C TRP A 843 -5.97 -30.38 -9.62
N GLN A 844 -5.05 -30.90 -8.81
CA GLN A 844 -4.46 -32.22 -9.00
C GLN A 844 -5.49 -33.35 -8.94
N ALA A 845 -6.39 -33.32 -7.95
CA ALA A 845 -7.43 -34.32 -7.78
C ALA A 845 -8.48 -34.28 -8.90
N VAL A 846 -8.91 -33.09 -9.33
CA VAL A 846 -9.87 -32.90 -10.43
C VAL A 846 -9.25 -33.31 -11.76
N ALA A 847 -8.00 -32.94 -12.04
CA ALA A 847 -7.29 -33.40 -13.23
C ALA A 847 -7.17 -34.93 -13.24
N GLY A 848 -6.82 -35.54 -12.10
CA GLY A 848 -6.78 -37.00 -11.96
C GLY A 848 -8.14 -37.69 -12.14
N HIS A 849 -9.23 -37.06 -11.70
CA HIS A 849 -10.59 -37.60 -11.80
C HIS A 849 -11.19 -37.47 -13.20
N THR A 850 -10.94 -36.34 -13.88
CA THR A 850 -11.59 -35.99 -15.15
C THR A 850 -10.72 -36.26 -16.38
N GLY A 851 -9.40 -36.32 -16.20
CA GLY A 851 -8.41 -36.43 -17.27
C GLY A 851 -8.27 -35.18 -18.13
N PHE A 852 -8.71 -33.99 -17.67
CA PHE A 852 -8.58 -32.76 -18.47
C PHE A 852 -7.09 -32.38 -18.63
N ASP A 853 -6.73 -31.82 -19.80
CA ASP A 853 -5.41 -31.26 -20.06
C ASP A 853 -5.43 -29.74 -19.79
N ALA A 854 -4.68 -29.30 -18.79
CA ALA A 854 -4.61 -27.90 -18.38
C ALA A 854 -4.15 -26.97 -19.51
N ALA A 855 -3.24 -27.44 -20.39
CA ALA A 855 -2.76 -26.65 -21.53
C ALA A 855 -3.81 -26.48 -22.64
N ARG A 856 -4.89 -27.28 -22.60
CA ARG A 856 -6.01 -27.27 -23.57
C ARG A 856 -7.33 -26.91 -22.89
N THR A 857 -7.27 -26.18 -21.78
CA THR A 857 -8.43 -25.83 -20.96
C THR A 857 -8.60 -24.31 -20.85
N VAL A 858 -9.86 -23.87 -20.92
CA VAL A 858 -10.29 -22.54 -20.50
C VAL A 858 -11.00 -22.68 -19.16
N PHE A 859 -10.65 -21.82 -18.21
CA PHE A 859 -11.32 -21.71 -16.92
C PHE A 859 -11.90 -20.32 -16.74
N ILE A 860 -13.18 -20.26 -16.35
CA ILE A 860 -13.89 -19.01 -16.06
C ILE A 860 -14.36 -19.05 -14.61
N ASP A 861 -14.01 -18.03 -13.85
CA ASP A 861 -14.32 -17.90 -12.43
C ASP A 861 -14.41 -16.41 -12.07
N ASP A 862 -15.19 -16.07 -11.06
CA ASP A 862 -15.36 -14.69 -10.65
C ASP A 862 -14.28 -14.27 -9.62
N SER A 863 -13.56 -15.19 -8.99
CA SER A 863 -12.54 -14.89 -7.98
C SER A 863 -11.12 -14.85 -8.55
N GLU A 864 -10.45 -13.71 -8.43
CA GLU A 864 -9.07 -13.55 -8.91
C GLU A 864 -8.08 -14.51 -8.22
N ALA A 865 -8.27 -14.79 -6.93
CA ALA A 865 -7.42 -15.72 -6.19
C ALA A 865 -7.56 -17.17 -6.70
N ILE A 866 -8.77 -17.54 -7.14
CA ILE A 866 -9.04 -18.86 -7.72
C ILE A 866 -8.46 -18.95 -9.14
N LEU A 867 -8.56 -17.88 -9.93
CA LEU A 867 -7.89 -17.78 -11.24
C LEU A 867 -6.36 -17.86 -11.11
N ASP A 868 -5.78 -17.22 -10.10
CA ASP A 868 -4.34 -17.35 -9.79
C ASP A 868 -3.95 -18.80 -9.47
N ALA A 869 -4.78 -19.51 -8.71
CA ALA A 869 -4.56 -20.93 -8.39
C ALA A 869 -4.65 -21.80 -9.65
N ALA A 870 -5.62 -21.57 -10.53
CA ALA A 870 -5.77 -22.28 -11.80
C ALA A 870 -4.59 -22.03 -12.76
N ALA A 871 -4.18 -20.77 -12.91
CA ALA A 871 -3.03 -20.39 -13.73
C ALA A 871 -1.72 -20.98 -13.18
N LYS A 872 -1.55 -21.00 -11.84
CA LYS A 872 -0.40 -21.64 -11.18
C LYS A 872 -0.36 -23.15 -11.41
N PHE A 873 -1.51 -23.81 -11.45
CA PHE A 873 -1.61 -25.23 -11.77
C PHE A 873 -1.21 -25.52 -13.24
N GLY A 874 -1.45 -24.54 -14.13
CA GLY A 874 -1.06 -24.60 -15.54
C GLY A 874 -2.23 -24.52 -16.53
N VAL A 875 -3.41 -24.06 -16.09
CA VAL A 875 -4.54 -23.83 -17.00
C VAL A 875 -4.19 -22.71 -17.99
N ARG A 876 -4.29 -22.98 -19.29
CA ARG A 876 -3.81 -22.08 -20.36
C ARG A 876 -4.56 -20.75 -20.42
N TYR A 877 -5.89 -20.80 -20.30
CA TYR A 877 -6.73 -19.61 -20.40
C TYR A 877 -7.56 -19.46 -19.12
N CYS A 878 -7.38 -18.35 -18.40
CA CYS A 878 -8.12 -18.02 -17.19
C CYS A 878 -8.82 -16.68 -17.40
N PHE A 879 -10.15 -16.63 -17.25
CA PHE A 879 -10.95 -15.41 -17.45
C PHE A 879 -11.79 -15.10 -16.22
N GLY A 880 -11.76 -13.83 -15.83
CA GLY A 880 -12.58 -13.25 -14.78
C GLY A 880 -13.96 -12.84 -15.28
N VAL A 881 -14.98 -12.91 -14.41
CA VAL A 881 -16.32 -12.36 -14.70
C VAL A 881 -16.44 -10.97 -14.11
N LEU A 882 -16.56 -9.94 -14.95
CA LEU A 882 -16.57 -8.53 -14.52
C LEU A 882 -17.86 -8.16 -13.78
N ASN A 883 -18.98 -8.80 -14.08
CA ASN A 883 -20.30 -8.46 -13.56
C ASN A 883 -20.97 -9.66 -12.86
N PRO A 884 -20.38 -10.23 -11.79
CA PRO A 884 -20.86 -11.47 -11.18
C PRO A 884 -22.24 -11.33 -10.50
N ASP A 885 -22.52 -10.15 -9.93
CA ASP A 885 -23.81 -9.76 -9.35
C ASP A 885 -24.42 -8.68 -10.25
N SER A 886 -25.58 -8.94 -10.85
CA SER A 886 -26.21 -7.99 -11.78
C SER A 886 -26.70 -6.70 -11.10
N GLY A 887 -26.81 -6.69 -9.76
CA GLY A 887 -27.22 -5.55 -8.96
C GLY A 887 -26.06 -4.70 -8.44
N GLU A 888 -24.80 -5.12 -8.61
CA GLU A 888 -23.60 -4.39 -8.17
C GLU A 888 -22.79 -3.84 -9.38
N ALA A 889 -21.84 -2.95 -9.12
CA ALA A 889 -20.97 -2.42 -10.16
C ALA A 889 -19.96 -3.48 -10.65
N GLU A 890 -19.51 -3.35 -11.90
CA GLU A 890 -18.51 -4.26 -12.45
C GLU A 890 -17.21 -4.23 -11.63
N LYS A 891 -16.67 -5.42 -11.32
CA LYS A 891 -15.35 -5.61 -10.70
C LYS A 891 -14.25 -5.60 -11.75
N THR A 892 -13.05 -5.28 -11.31
CA THR A 892 -11.84 -5.28 -12.15
C THR A 892 -10.90 -6.39 -11.73
N PHE A 893 -10.30 -7.08 -12.70
CA PHE A 893 -9.21 -8.03 -12.48
C PHE A 893 -7.88 -7.37 -12.83
N GLU A 894 -6.86 -7.54 -11.98
CA GLU A 894 -5.53 -6.98 -12.19
C GLU A 894 -4.64 -7.90 -13.01
N ARG A 895 -4.76 -9.22 -12.77
CA ARG A 895 -3.85 -10.25 -13.29
C ARG A 895 -4.45 -11.12 -14.40
N HIS A 896 -5.77 -11.15 -14.52
CA HIS A 896 -6.49 -11.97 -15.50
C HIS A 896 -7.38 -11.11 -16.40
N PRO A 897 -7.57 -11.48 -17.69
CA PRO A 897 -8.55 -10.82 -18.54
C PRO A 897 -9.96 -11.04 -18.00
N GLY A 898 -10.83 -10.04 -18.17
CA GLY A 898 -12.23 -10.09 -17.71
C GLY A 898 -13.23 -10.11 -18.86
N LEU A 899 -14.38 -10.74 -18.62
CA LEU A 899 -15.54 -10.83 -19.51
C LEU A 899 -16.78 -10.32 -18.78
N SER A 900 -17.55 -9.45 -19.42
CA SER A 900 -18.87 -9.02 -18.92
C SER A 900 -20.04 -9.73 -19.63
N ASP A 901 -19.78 -10.30 -20.80
CA ASP A 901 -20.80 -10.99 -21.60
C ASP A 901 -20.18 -12.14 -22.42
N TYR A 902 -20.60 -13.39 -22.16
CA TYR A 902 -20.06 -14.55 -22.87
C TYR A 902 -20.44 -14.62 -24.35
N ARG A 903 -21.45 -13.88 -24.79
CA ARG A 903 -21.84 -13.84 -26.21
C ARG A 903 -20.71 -13.29 -27.10
N SER A 904 -19.78 -12.51 -26.53
CA SER A 904 -18.59 -12.03 -27.25
C SER A 904 -17.64 -13.16 -27.66
N LEU A 905 -17.70 -14.33 -26.98
CA LEU A 905 -16.86 -15.48 -27.29
C LEU A 905 -17.43 -16.36 -28.43
N ILE A 906 -18.75 -16.33 -28.64
CA ILE A 906 -19.47 -17.21 -29.58
C ILE A 906 -18.94 -17.11 -31.02
N PRO A 907 -18.67 -15.92 -31.61
CA PRO A 907 -18.18 -15.82 -32.98
C PRO A 907 -16.85 -16.55 -33.18
N SER A 908 -15.91 -16.38 -32.24
CA SER A 908 -14.60 -17.04 -32.30
C SER A 908 -14.68 -18.54 -32.02
N LEU A 909 -15.68 -18.98 -31.26
CA LEU A 909 -15.89 -20.38 -30.90
C LEU A 909 -16.56 -21.19 -32.04
N SER A 910 -17.24 -20.51 -32.97
CA SER A 910 -17.95 -21.12 -34.12
C SER A 910 -17.16 -21.08 -35.43
N ALA A 911 -15.99 -20.42 -35.42
CA ALA A 911 -15.03 -20.37 -36.54
C ALA A 911 -14.02 -21.52 -36.43
#